data_AF-A0A443S5V0-F1
#
_entry.id   AF-A0A443S5V0-F1
#
_cell.length_a   1.000
_cell.length_b   1.000
_cell.length_c   1.000
_cell.angle_alpha   90.00
_cell.angle_beta   90.00
_cell.angle_gamma   90.00
#
_symmetry.space_group_name_H-M   'P 1'
#
loop_
_entity.id
_entity.type
_entity.pdbx_description
1 polymer ?
#
loop_
_entity_poly.entity_id
_entity_poly.type
_entity_poly.pdbx_seq_one_letter_code
_entity_poly.pdbx_strand_id
1 'polypeptide(L)'
;MYSDSPSHRSSTSRYASKLLGNSFVEDSFSNTFVTVNQSFENNSDETAHLEPLSILFEDFLEAKRKYPKNDQLFDLLQEYEDLCSDNLTVLLNLVSKTRDAHSLSRCENMLRNERNTWRLLRVLYEDRFKNEVHDENMQEENVTRLTDKEVVDALYDRDSNLRQMQLVIDWLEQNESDALNEDETFKLEFFAEGPYYWENTLHQIINRRRNLSNLKPNEREFCAEMDPDAPFRSAKDLNDVDVEDENRLMKYIFRYVRAGKLNEAKQIANKMGYHWLVAALNGWMLHHDHNFDISETNEVRHCEGNANRDIWKYVCWANSNNESKSVYEKAVFSALSGNLKMFLQLCPRWTDKLWAYSRVSVDVQIERELRETEVDKQVTTRSSGIICSSSRTTVDLPADYWNGLRTFEEIFRELDGQCFQSNSVEEKYHQQLQKAFILGDVSSALSVMLDFKQNYSQTSHEMYWQMFRCFTHLVLFLRQFGAFKLQSDYQVEICVLETYITYLIDLKKIELVAVYVSCLPQQHNQIVMYSKLMQNITDPSERKLCLKYAKQMDLDIELITKNVVESIRKFPSSDTLEQFENNYLETHCFVNFGISTTLEDRRKIESLDWLFLNTVQYSELLIQGNNLMRYFELLDKVDAARDTFRKLPVDIIDGVMKPWKRSGFTEVSRELNNAIKEYLCHKAYFQAYESFDEWIKFYHTSKPKEPSKPVTNRFTDKVAFEHSQKQFENELQQWKLLLAKQAKLTAEKIYNVLVFPDSGWMIEEKADEFKSSDETRTNQLALLRKKVIPQLTFVLQSLLHTSGDMKSSLQIADVIACEQYALYKEFSGEELKNILKK
;
A
#
# COMPACT_ATOMS: atom_id res chain seq x y z
N MET A 1 -15.91 -17.87 49.21
CA MET A 1 -14.61 -18.57 49.37
C MET A 1 -14.67 -19.88 48.61
N TYR A 2 -14.49 -19.80 47.29
CA TYR A 2 -13.95 -20.86 46.44
C TYR A 2 -13.21 -20.07 45.37
N SER A 3 -11.89 -20.14 45.43
CA SER A 3 -10.96 -19.48 44.52
C SER A 3 -10.91 -20.26 43.22
N ASP A 4 -11.23 -19.61 42.11
CA ASP A 4 -10.98 -20.10 40.76
C ASP A 4 -9.46 -20.29 40.55
N SER A 5 -9.05 -21.55 40.39
CA SER A 5 -7.71 -21.92 39.90
C SER A 5 -7.80 -22.19 38.39
N PRO A 6 -6.94 -21.57 37.54
CA PRO A 6 -6.97 -21.76 36.10
C PRO A 6 -6.24 -23.05 35.73
N SER A 7 -6.95 -24.18 35.73
CA SER A 7 -6.41 -25.45 35.23
C SER A 7 -7.50 -26.30 34.58
N HIS A 8 -7.99 -25.85 33.42
CA HIS A 8 -8.78 -26.68 32.51
C HIS A 8 -8.12 -26.66 31.12
N ARG A 9 -7.05 -27.45 30.95
CA ARG A 9 -6.45 -27.76 29.64
C ARG A 9 -7.00 -29.11 29.14
N SER A 10 -8.13 -29.10 28.46
CA SER A 10 -8.68 -30.32 27.87
C SER A 10 -9.72 -29.98 26.78
N SER A 11 -9.28 -29.87 25.52
CA SER A 11 -10.01 -30.13 24.25
C SER A 11 -9.44 -29.37 23.06
N THR A 12 -8.72 -28.28 23.33
CA THR A 12 -8.08 -27.41 22.33
C THR A 12 -6.59 -27.75 22.22
N SER A 13 -6.03 -27.58 21.01
CA SER A 13 -4.59 -27.65 20.78
C SER A 13 -3.85 -26.72 21.75
N ARG A 14 -2.66 -27.14 22.22
CA ARG A 14 -1.82 -26.30 23.09
C ARG A 14 -1.46 -24.96 22.44
N TYR A 15 -1.50 -24.89 21.11
CA TYR A 15 -1.21 -23.69 20.33
C TYR A 15 -2.42 -22.82 20.03
N ALA A 16 -3.64 -23.27 20.30
CA ALA A 16 -4.85 -22.48 20.05
C ALA A 16 -4.84 -21.14 20.82
N SER A 17 -4.18 -21.10 21.99
CA SER A 17 -3.97 -19.86 22.75
C SER A 17 -3.16 -18.80 22.00
N LYS A 18 -2.29 -19.18 21.05
CA LYS A 18 -1.51 -18.23 20.24
C LYS A 18 -2.41 -17.42 19.29
N LEU A 19 -3.59 -17.93 18.95
CA LEU A 19 -4.53 -17.25 18.05
C LEU A 19 -5.40 -16.22 18.76
N LEU A 20 -5.58 -16.37 20.07
CA LEU A 20 -6.25 -15.38 20.90
C LEU A 20 -5.25 -14.26 21.19
N GLY A 21 -5.48 -13.08 20.61
CA GLY A 21 -4.74 -11.88 21.01
C GLY A 21 -4.91 -11.60 22.51
N ASN A 22 -4.13 -10.67 23.07
CA ASN A 22 -4.31 -10.18 24.44
C ASN A 22 -5.61 -9.33 24.55
N SER A 23 -6.77 -9.90 24.23
CA SER A 23 -8.06 -9.23 24.32
C SER A 23 -8.73 -9.52 25.67
N PHE A 24 -8.15 -8.96 26.73
CA PHE A 24 -8.88 -8.57 27.95
C PHE A 24 -8.10 -7.44 28.65
N VAL A 25 -8.18 -6.24 28.06
CA VAL A 25 -8.01 -4.99 28.80
C VAL A 25 -9.25 -4.15 28.51
N GLU A 26 -10.23 -4.22 29.41
CA GLU A 26 -11.15 -3.10 29.60
C GLU A 26 -10.30 -1.85 29.91
N ASP A 27 -10.71 -0.71 29.36
CA ASP A 27 -10.12 0.63 29.54
C ASP A 27 -9.00 1.08 28.56
N SER A 28 -9.33 1.21 27.27
CA SER A 28 -8.98 2.44 26.51
C SER A 28 -9.78 2.55 25.20
N PHE A 29 -11.11 2.53 25.25
CA PHE A 29 -11.94 2.96 24.12
C PHE A 29 -11.75 4.48 23.92
N SER A 30 -10.77 4.86 23.11
CA SER A 30 -10.38 6.26 22.94
C SER A 30 -11.41 6.99 22.06
N ASN A 31 -11.82 8.15 22.57
CA ASN A 31 -12.87 9.10 22.17
C ASN A 31 -13.14 9.37 20.68
N THR A 32 -12.35 8.86 19.73
CA THR A 32 -12.51 9.09 18.29
C THR A 32 -13.65 8.26 17.70
N PHE A 33 -13.81 7.00 18.15
CA PHE A 33 -14.81 6.04 17.61
C PHE A 33 -16.25 6.30 18.08
N VAL A 34 -16.45 6.89 19.26
CA VAL A 34 -17.79 7.23 19.78
C VAL A 34 -18.44 8.33 18.93
N THR A 35 -17.65 9.24 18.37
CA THR A 35 -18.13 10.29 17.46
C THR A 35 -18.68 9.74 16.14
N VAL A 36 -18.07 8.66 15.63
CA VAL A 36 -18.42 8.06 14.33
C VAL A 36 -19.81 7.41 14.37
N ASN A 37 -20.16 6.72 15.47
CA ASN A 37 -21.50 6.14 15.64
C ASN A 37 -22.62 7.19 15.81
N GLN A 38 -22.32 8.40 16.27
CA GLN A 38 -23.33 9.47 16.42
C GLN A 38 -23.56 10.27 15.12
N SER A 39 -22.64 10.25 14.16
CA SER A 39 -22.77 10.97 12.88
C SER A 39 -23.55 10.20 11.80
N PHE A 40 -23.75 8.88 11.95
CA PHE A 40 -24.40 8.05 10.93
C PHE A 40 -25.94 8.11 10.92
N GLU A 41 -26.58 8.79 11.88
CA GLU A 41 -28.05 8.85 11.92
C GLU A 41 -28.67 9.89 10.97
N ASN A 42 -27.90 10.74 10.26
CA ASN A 42 -28.51 11.84 9.49
C ASN A 42 -27.89 12.25 8.13
N ASN A 43 -26.93 11.53 7.55
CA ASN A 43 -26.34 11.94 6.27
C ASN A 43 -26.77 11.07 5.08
N SER A 44 -27.40 11.72 4.10
CA SER A 44 -27.84 11.16 2.81
C SER A 44 -26.73 11.16 1.75
N ASP A 45 -25.49 10.84 2.12
CA ASP A 45 -24.36 10.72 1.19
C ASP A 45 -24.09 9.25 0.90
N GLU A 46 -24.20 8.84 -0.36
CA GLU A 46 -23.97 7.46 -0.83
C GLU A 46 -22.56 6.92 -0.52
N THR A 47 -21.62 7.79 -0.14
CA THR A 47 -20.22 7.45 0.19
C THR A 47 -19.93 7.32 1.69
N ALA A 48 -20.86 7.71 2.58
CA ALA A 48 -20.62 7.66 4.04
C ALA A 48 -20.41 6.23 4.57
N HIS A 49 -20.98 5.23 3.90
CA HIS A 49 -20.87 3.82 4.29
C HIS A 49 -19.47 3.21 4.08
N LEU A 50 -18.56 3.92 3.40
CA LEU A 50 -17.21 3.45 3.06
C LEU A 50 -16.10 4.13 3.87
N GLU A 51 -16.46 5.09 4.75
CA GLU A 51 -15.52 5.75 5.64
C GLU A 51 -14.66 4.78 6.49
N PRO A 52 -15.18 3.67 7.05
CA PRO A 52 -14.37 2.73 7.84
C PRO A 52 -13.15 2.19 7.07
N LEU A 53 -13.33 1.89 5.78
CA LEU A 53 -12.27 1.39 4.93
C LEU A 53 -11.23 2.47 4.57
N SER A 54 -11.63 3.73 4.56
CA SER A 54 -10.73 4.86 4.31
C SER A 54 -9.85 5.20 5.53
N ILE A 55 -10.36 4.98 6.75
CA ILE A 55 -9.62 5.24 8.00
C ILE A 55 -8.49 4.22 8.17
N LEU A 56 -8.69 2.98 7.72
CA LEU A 56 -7.69 1.91 7.78
C LEU A 56 -6.33 2.29 7.15
N PHE A 57 -6.28 3.18 6.15
CA PHE A 57 -5.00 3.64 5.59
C PHE A 57 -4.16 4.42 6.62
N GLU A 58 -4.82 5.20 7.47
CA GLU A 58 -4.20 5.98 8.55
C GLU A 58 -3.90 5.09 9.76
N ASP A 59 -4.84 4.22 10.16
CA ASP A 59 -4.67 3.30 11.29
C ASP A 59 -3.48 2.36 11.09
N PHE A 60 -3.31 1.79 9.89
CA PHE A 60 -2.18 0.91 9.60
C PHE A 60 -0.83 1.63 9.68
N LEU A 61 -0.81 2.92 9.30
CA LEU A 61 0.38 3.73 9.46
C LEU A 61 0.65 4.03 10.94
N GLU A 62 -0.37 4.34 11.72
CA GLU A 62 -0.24 4.61 13.16
C GLU A 62 0.26 3.36 13.91
N ALA A 63 -0.29 2.19 13.61
CA ALA A 63 0.21 0.91 14.12
C ALA A 63 1.70 0.70 13.78
N LYS A 64 2.11 0.96 12.54
CA LYS A 64 3.52 0.88 12.14
C LYS A 64 4.42 1.86 12.92
N ARG A 65 3.93 3.06 13.22
CA ARG A 65 4.65 4.05 14.03
C ARG A 65 4.75 3.65 15.50
N LYS A 66 3.71 2.99 16.03
CA LYS A 66 3.64 2.45 17.40
C LYS A 66 4.66 1.33 17.61
N TYR A 67 4.88 0.49 16.60
CA TYR A 67 5.81 -0.65 16.65
C TYR A 67 6.96 -0.52 15.62
N PRO A 68 7.94 0.39 15.83
CA PRO A 68 9.00 0.64 14.85
C PRO A 68 10.15 -0.38 14.88
N LYS A 69 10.24 -1.20 15.94
CA LYS A 69 11.37 -2.12 16.16
C LYS A 69 11.09 -3.51 15.59
N ASN A 70 12.15 -4.18 15.12
CA ASN A 70 12.06 -5.55 14.60
C ASN A 70 11.59 -6.57 15.65
N ASP A 71 11.94 -6.37 16.92
CA ASP A 71 11.53 -7.28 18.00
C ASP A 71 10.01 -7.24 18.28
N GLN A 72 9.31 -6.21 17.79
CA GLN A 72 7.87 -6.00 17.97
C GLN A 72 7.06 -6.35 16.71
N LEU A 73 7.67 -7.06 15.75
CA LEU A 73 7.05 -7.36 14.46
C LEU A 73 5.75 -8.15 14.60
N PHE A 74 5.69 -9.10 15.53
CA PHE A 74 4.49 -9.92 15.76
C PHE A 74 3.39 -9.15 16.51
N ASP A 75 3.77 -8.18 17.36
CA ASP A 75 2.82 -7.25 17.99
C ASP A 75 2.18 -6.34 16.92
N LEU A 76 2.96 -5.90 15.93
CA LEU A 76 2.45 -5.14 14.78
C LEU A 76 1.44 -5.96 13.97
N LEU A 77 1.71 -7.25 13.72
CA LEU A 77 0.77 -8.13 13.02
C LEU A 77 -0.51 -8.37 13.82
N GLN A 78 -0.42 -8.48 15.15
CA GLN A 78 -1.60 -8.54 16.02
C GLN A 78 -2.43 -7.27 15.90
N GLU A 79 -1.80 -6.09 15.94
CA GLU A 79 -2.52 -4.82 15.78
C GLU A 79 -3.21 -4.73 14.40
N TYR A 80 -2.59 -5.22 13.32
CA TYR A 80 -3.27 -5.29 12.01
C TYR A 80 -4.46 -6.25 12.00
N GLU A 81 -4.34 -7.40 12.68
CA GLU A 81 -5.45 -8.33 12.88
C GLU A 81 -6.61 -7.66 13.65
N ASP A 82 -6.30 -6.93 14.72
CA ASP A 82 -7.26 -6.24 15.58
C ASP A 82 -7.96 -5.11 14.83
N LEU A 83 -7.21 -4.25 14.11
CA LEU A 83 -7.76 -3.17 13.29
C LEU A 83 -8.71 -3.69 12.20
N CYS A 84 -8.37 -4.80 11.55
CA CYS A 84 -9.29 -5.44 10.60
C CYS A 84 -10.53 -6.01 11.29
N SER A 85 -10.40 -6.56 12.50
CA SER A 85 -11.51 -7.12 13.28
C SER A 85 -12.49 -6.05 13.75
N ASP A 86 -11.98 -4.92 14.25
CA ASP A 86 -12.77 -3.78 14.72
C ASP A 86 -13.55 -3.16 13.56
N ASN A 87 -12.89 -2.90 12.44
CA ASN A 87 -13.53 -2.36 11.24
C ASN A 87 -14.54 -3.35 10.63
N LEU A 88 -14.27 -4.66 10.68
CA LEU A 88 -15.23 -5.68 10.25
C LEU A 88 -16.49 -5.68 11.12
N THR A 89 -16.34 -5.52 12.45
CA THR A 89 -17.47 -5.41 13.37
C THR A 89 -18.33 -4.18 13.05
N VAL A 90 -17.72 -3.05 12.71
CA VAL A 90 -18.43 -1.85 12.24
C VAL A 90 -19.16 -2.14 10.93
N LEU A 91 -18.51 -2.76 9.95
CA LEU A 91 -19.13 -3.10 8.66
C LEU A 91 -20.33 -4.05 8.83
N LEU A 92 -20.22 -5.10 9.66
CA LEU A 92 -21.31 -6.02 9.96
C LEU A 92 -22.53 -5.30 10.57
N ASN A 93 -22.28 -4.37 11.49
CA ASN A 93 -23.31 -3.53 12.10
C ASN A 93 -23.97 -2.55 11.10
N LEU A 94 -23.25 -2.11 10.07
CA LEU A 94 -23.78 -1.26 9.00
C LEU A 94 -24.59 -2.07 7.98
N VAL A 95 -24.12 -3.28 7.62
CA VAL A 95 -24.81 -4.21 6.71
C VAL A 95 -26.18 -4.57 7.25
N SER A 96 -26.29 -4.88 8.55
CA SER A 96 -27.58 -5.22 9.18
C SER A 96 -28.62 -4.09 9.15
N LYS A 97 -28.20 -2.85 8.91
CA LYS A 97 -29.05 -1.64 8.90
C LYS A 97 -29.32 -1.05 7.51
N THR A 98 -28.62 -1.49 6.46
CA THR A 98 -28.58 -0.78 5.16
C THR A 98 -29.20 -1.60 4.01
N ARG A 99 -29.73 -0.91 2.98
CA ARG A 99 -30.37 -1.55 1.80
C ARG A 99 -29.39 -1.98 0.70
N ASP A 100 -28.17 -1.45 0.65
CA ASP A 100 -27.14 -1.78 -0.36
C ASP A 100 -26.27 -2.97 0.09
N ALA A 101 -26.90 -4.13 0.30
CA ALA A 101 -26.27 -5.29 0.93
C ALA A 101 -25.13 -5.91 0.10
N HIS A 102 -25.12 -5.74 -1.23
CA HIS A 102 -24.16 -6.44 -2.10
C HIS A 102 -22.75 -5.84 -2.07
N SER A 103 -22.60 -4.51 -2.16
CA SER A 103 -21.28 -3.86 -2.12
C SER A 103 -20.62 -4.02 -0.74
N LEU A 104 -21.40 -3.79 0.33
CA LEU A 104 -20.90 -3.94 1.69
C LEU A 104 -20.56 -5.41 2.01
N SER A 105 -21.32 -6.39 1.51
CA SER A 105 -20.98 -7.81 1.68
C SER A 105 -19.68 -8.20 0.98
N ARG A 106 -19.35 -7.58 -0.16
CA ARG A 106 -18.04 -7.78 -0.80
C ARG A 106 -16.90 -7.22 0.07
N CYS A 107 -17.09 -6.02 0.62
CA CYS A 107 -16.12 -5.37 1.52
C CYS A 107 -15.90 -6.20 2.79
N GLU A 108 -16.98 -6.72 3.39
CA GLU A 108 -16.95 -7.61 4.54
C GLU A 108 -16.10 -8.86 4.23
N ASN A 109 -16.38 -9.53 3.12
CA ASN A 109 -15.64 -10.71 2.70
C ASN A 109 -14.16 -10.41 2.47
N MET A 110 -13.82 -9.28 1.84
CA MET A 110 -12.43 -8.87 1.66
C MET A 110 -11.73 -8.66 3.01
N LEU A 111 -12.32 -7.89 3.92
CA LEU A 111 -11.69 -7.53 5.19
C LEU A 111 -11.57 -8.73 6.12
N ARG A 112 -12.56 -9.64 6.09
CA ARG A 112 -12.50 -10.94 6.77
C ARG A 112 -11.32 -11.78 6.28
N ASN A 113 -11.11 -11.85 4.98
CA ASN A 113 -9.98 -12.59 4.41
C ASN A 113 -8.63 -11.94 4.75
N GLU A 114 -8.57 -10.61 4.78
CA GLU A 114 -7.38 -9.88 5.21
C GLU A 114 -7.04 -10.13 6.69
N ARG A 115 -8.01 -10.00 7.60
CA ARG A 115 -7.87 -10.37 9.02
C ARG A 115 -7.32 -11.78 9.16
N ASN A 116 -7.92 -12.74 8.45
CA ASN A 116 -7.51 -14.14 8.51
C ASN A 116 -6.08 -14.33 7.97
N THR A 117 -5.66 -13.58 6.94
CA THR A 117 -4.27 -13.61 6.44
C THR A 117 -3.28 -13.06 7.47
N TRP A 118 -3.59 -11.95 8.16
CA TRP A 118 -2.73 -11.40 9.21
C TRP A 118 -2.54 -12.37 10.38
N ARG A 119 -3.64 -12.97 10.85
CA ARG A 119 -3.62 -14.01 11.89
C ARG A 119 -2.74 -15.20 11.51
N LEU A 120 -2.89 -15.70 10.28
CA LEU A 120 -2.10 -16.82 9.76
C LEU A 120 -0.60 -16.49 9.75
N LEU A 121 -0.25 -15.31 9.22
CA LEU A 121 1.14 -14.85 9.13
C LEU A 121 1.77 -14.73 10.51
N ARG A 122 1.08 -14.10 11.46
CA ARG A 122 1.54 -13.97 12.84
C ARG A 122 1.92 -15.33 13.42
N VAL A 123 0.98 -16.27 13.41
CA VAL A 123 1.17 -17.56 14.07
C VAL A 123 2.23 -18.43 13.38
N LEU A 124 2.26 -18.48 12.04
CA LEU A 124 3.25 -19.29 11.32
C LEU A 124 4.66 -18.71 11.39
N TYR A 125 4.81 -17.41 11.17
CA TYR A 125 6.14 -16.78 11.16
C TYR A 125 6.71 -16.64 12.57
N GLU A 126 5.86 -16.50 13.60
CA GLU A 126 6.32 -16.55 14.99
C GLU A 126 6.87 -17.93 15.37
N ASP A 127 6.23 -19.01 14.91
CA ASP A 127 6.73 -20.38 15.11
C ASP A 127 8.04 -20.62 14.36
N ARG A 128 8.11 -20.21 13.09
CA ARG A 128 9.33 -20.30 12.27
C ARG A 128 10.50 -19.55 12.90
N PHE A 129 10.26 -18.33 13.39
CA PHE A 129 11.26 -17.51 14.07
C PHE A 129 11.76 -18.16 15.37
N LYS A 130 10.86 -18.71 16.20
CA LYS A 130 11.23 -19.37 17.46
C LYS A 130 12.05 -20.64 17.24
N ASN A 131 11.74 -21.39 16.18
CA ASN A 131 12.44 -22.63 15.87
C ASN A 131 13.89 -22.39 15.41
N GLU A 132 14.16 -21.32 14.65
CA GLU A 132 15.53 -20.96 14.25
C GLU A 132 16.45 -20.66 15.45
N VAL A 133 15.87 -20.28 16.60
CA VAL A 133 16.61 -19.93 17.82
C VAL A 133 16.83 -21.14 18.75
N HIS A 134 16.04 -22.21 18.62
CA HIS A 134 15.99 -23.30 19.61
C HIS A 134 16.92 -24.50 19.33
N ASP A 135 17.62 -24.53 18.19
CA ASP A 135 18.43 -25.67 17.72
C ASP A 135 19.72 -25.97 18.53
N GLU A 136 20.05 -25.18 19.58
CA GLU A 136 21.32 -25.36 20.31
C GLU A 136 21.23 -26.12 21.65
N ASN A 137 20.05 -26.45 22.19
CA ASN A 137 19.93 -26.96 23.58
C ASN A 137 18.91 -28.09 23.79
N MET A 138 18.91 -29.13 22.97
CA MET A 138 18.19 -30.38 23.28
C MET A 138 19.17 -31.39 23.88
N GLN A 139 19.18 -31.53 25.21
CA GLN A 139 19.80 -32.69 25.88
C GLN A 139 18.75 -33.80 25.95
N GLU A 140 19.10 -34.98 25.45
CA GLU A 140 18.30 -36.20 25.61
C GLU A 140 18.31 -36.62 27.08
N GLU A 141 17.21 -36.37 27.80
CA GLU A 141 16.96 -37.04 29.07
C GLU A 141 16.46 -38.47 28.79
N ASN A 142 17.06 -39.45 29.47
CA ASN A 142 16.62 -40.85 29.41
C ASN A 142 15.28 -41.01 30.13
N VAL A 143 14.17 -40.75 29.43
CA VAL A 143 12.83 -40.92 29.99
C VAL A 143 12.43 -42.40 29.94
N THR A 144 12.05 -42.95 31.08
CA THR A 144 11.71 -44.38 31.24
C THR A 144 10.21 -44.68 31.14
N ARG A 145 9.34 -43.65 31.18
CA ARG A 145 7.87 -43.77 31.19
C ARG A 145 7.23 -42.52 30.57
N LEU A 146 6.24 -42.71 29.70
CA LEU A 146 5.55 -41.61 29.01
C LEU A 146 4.05 -41.88 28.81
N THR A 147 3.21 -40.90 29.16
CA THR A 147 1.78 -40.86 28.78
C THR A 147 1.60 -40.63 27.29
N ASP A 148 0.43 -40.97 26.72
CA ASP A 148 0.16 -40.70 25.30
C ASP A 148 0.26 -39.20 24.98
N LYS A 149 -0.14 -38.36 25.94
CA LYS A 149 -0.02 -36.89 25.82
C LYS A 149 1.45 -36.43 25.78
N GLU A 150 2.31 -36.93 26.65
CA GLU A 150 3.73 -36.55 26.67
C GLU A 150 4.47 -36.97 25.39
N VAL A 151 4.18 -38.16 24.87
CA VAL A 151 4.74 -38.61 23.58
C VAL A 151 4.37 -37.64 22.46
N VAL A 152 3.08 -37.27 22.40
CA VAL A 152 2.59 -36.33 21.39
C VAL A 152 3.15 -34.92 21.59
N ASP A 153 3.27 -34.46 22.83
CA ASP A 153 3.88 -33.17 23.15
C ASP A 153 5.35 -33.13 22.71
N ALA A 154 6.12 -34.20 22.95
CA ALA A 154 7.50 -34.33 22.49
C ALA A 154 7.62 -34.41 20.95
N LEU A 155 6.70 -35.11 20.29
CA LEU A 155 6.61 -35.12 18.82
C LEU A 155 6.38 -33.71 18.28
N TYR A 156 5.45 -32.97 18.88
CA TYR A 156 5.25 -31.59 18.54
C TYR A 156 6.46 -30.73 18.84
N ASP A 157 7.32 -31.00 19.81
CA ASP A 157 8.55 -30.22 20.01
C ASP A 157 9.64 -30.57 18.98
N ARG A 158 9.68 -31.82 18.53
CA ARG A 158 10.66 -32.33 17.55
C ARG A 158 10.32 -31.97 16.10
N ASP A 159 9.07 -32.10 15.68
CA ASP A 159 8.65 -31.96 14.28
C ASP A 159 8.01 -30.59 13.99
N SER A 160 8.76 -29.70 13.32
CA SER A 160 8.29 -28.38 12.93
C SER A 160 7.17 -28.39 11.88
N ASN A 161 7.14 -29.39 10.99
CA ASN A 161 6.12 -29.49 9.96
C ASN A 161 4.77 -29.90 10.56
N LEU A 162 4.79 -30.86 11.49
CA LEU A 162 3.60 -31.26 12.25
C LEU A 162 3.07 -30.08 13.08
N ARG A 163 3.94 -29.33 13.76
CA ARG A 163 3.53 -28.10 14.46
C ARG A 163 2.85 -27.12 13.54
N GLN A 164 3.49 -26.76 12.43
CA GLN A 164 2.91 -25.80 11.47
C GLN A 164 1.57 -26.30 10.91
N MET A 165 1.41 -27.61 10.69
CA MET A 165 0.14 -28.19 10.29
C MET A 165 -0.95 -28.04 11.35
N GLN A 166 -0.61 -28.24 12.63
CA GLN A 166 -1.51 -27.96 13.73
C GLN A 166 -1.87 -26.48 13.83
N LEU A 167 -0.91 -25.57 13.63
CA LEU A 167 -1.17 -24.12 13.63
C LEU A 167 -2.14 -23.71 12.52
N VAL A 168 -2.03 -24.30 11.33
CA VAL A 168 -2.99 -24.09 10.23
C VAL A 168 -4.37 -24.62 10.59
N ILE A 169 -4.47 -25.78 11.25
CA ILE A 169 -5.74 -26.31 11.76
C ILE A 169 -6.36 -25.34 12.76
N ASP A 170 -5.59 -24.91 13.75
CA ASP A 170 -6.05 -24.00 14.80
C ASP A 170 -6.53 -22.68 14.19
N TRP A 171 -5.80 -22.14 13.21
CA TRP A 171 -6.19 -20.95 12.45
C TRP A 171 -7.53 -21.13 11.71
N LEU A 172 -7.71 -22.26 11.03
CA LEU A 172 -8.96 -22.58 10.33
C LEU A 172 -10.13 -22.79 11.29
N GLU A 173 -9.88 -23.31 12.49
CA GLU A 173 -10.88 -23.49 13.55
C GLU A 173 -11.28 -22.15 14.16
N GLN A 174 -10.31 -21.26 14.45
CA GLN A 174 -10.59 -19.92 14.95
C GLN A 174 -11.39 -19.08 13.95
N ASN A 175 -11.07 -19.16 12.66
CA ASN A 175 -11.83 -18.44 11.63
C ASN A 175 -13.29 -18.91 11.55
N GLU A 176 -13.55 -20.21 11.71
CA GLU A 176 -14.92 -20.74 11.78
C GLU A 176 -15.60 -20.36 13.12
N SER A 177 -14.86 -20.31 14.22
CA SER A 177 -15.38 -19.83 15.52
C SER A 177 -15.87 -18.39 15.43
N ASP A 178 -15.11 -17.50 14.76
CA ASP A 178 -15.53 -16.12 14.54
C ASP A 178 -16.80 -16.06 13.67
N ALA A 179 -16.83 -16.82 12.57
CA ALA A 179 -18.01 -16.92 11.69
C ALA A 179 -19.24 -17.51 12.41
N LEU A 180 -19.04 -18.40 13.38
CA LEU A 180 -20.09 -18.95 14.23
C LEU A 180 -20.68 -17.89 15.17
N ASN A 181 -19.85 -17.01 15.72
CA ASN A 181 -20.30 -15.96 16.63
C ASN A 181 -21.08 -14.84 15.92
N GLU A 182 -20.74 -14.56 14.66
CA GLU A 182 -21.39 -13.54 13.84
C GLU A 182 -22.76 -13.99 13.29
N ASP A 183 -22.99 -15.30 13.16
CA ASP A 183 -24.21 -15.87 12.60
C ASP A 183 -25.34 -15.88 13.65
N GLU A 184 -26.10 -14.79 13.73
CA GLU A 184 -27.24 -14.66 14.65
C GLU A 184 -28.28 -15.76 14.47
N THR A 185 -28.40 -16.32 13.25
CA THR A 185 -29.40 -17.35 12.92
C THR A 185 -29.02 -18.75 13.41
N PHE A 186 -27.77 -18.94 13.82
CA PHE A 186 -27.25 -20.23 14.28
C PHE A 186 -27.28 -20.39 15.80
N LYS A 187 -27.94 -19.47 16.52
CA LYS A 187 -28.27 -19.71 17.91
C LYS A 187 -29.31 -20.82 17.93
N LEU A 188 -28.93 -21.96 18.52
CA LEU A 188 -29.83 -23.07 18.82
C LEU A 188 -30.88 -22.56 19.82
N GLU A 189 -31.85 -21.78 19.34
CA GLU A 189 -32.99 -21.38 20.16
C GLU A 189 -33.69 -22.67 20.60
N PHE A 190 -33.87 -22.74 21.90
CA PHE A 190 -34.12 -23.92 22.70
C PHE A 190 -35.51 -24.51 22.43
N PHE A 191 -35.67 -25.25 21.32
CA PHE A 191 -36.92 -25.95 21.01
C PHE A 191 -37.09 -27.27 21.77
N ALA A 192 -36.06 -27.74 22.50
CA ALA A 192 -36.20 -28.81 23.48
C ALA A 192 -36.40 -28.19 24.88
N GLU A 193 -37.65 -28.11 25.35
CA GLU A 193 -37.99 -27.58 26.66
C GLU A 193 -37.63 -28.53 27.82
N GLY A 194 -37.30 -29.80 27.53
CA GLY A 194 -37.07 -30.81 28.56
C GLY A 194 -35.65 -31.40 28.60
N PRO A 195 -35.27 -32.02 29.74
CA PRO A 195 -33.92 -32.55 29.99
C PRO A 195 -33.70 -33.95 29.40
N TYR A 196 -34.65 -34.50 28.65
CA TYR A 196 -34.62 -35.90 28.19
C TYR A 196 -34.35 -35.95 26.68
N TYR A 197 -33.51 -36.89 26.25
CA TYR A 197 -33.37 -37.17 24.82
C TYR A 197 -34.50 -38.08 24.32
N TRP A 198 -34.88 -37.94 23.05
CA TRP A 198 -35.99 -38.63 22.38
C TRP A 198 -37.34 -38.53 23.12
N GLU A 199 -37.76 -37.31 23.48
CA GLU A 199 -38.97 -37.06 24.28
C GLU A 199 -40.24 -37.60 23.63
N ASN A 200 -40.34 -37.53 22.30
CA ASN A 200 -41.54 -37.98 21.58
C ASN A 200 -41.64 -39.51 21.57
N THR A 201 -40.51 -40.20 21.37
CA THR A 201 -40.39 -41.66 21.44
C THR A 201 -40.67 -42.12 22.87
N LEU A 202 -40.12 -41.45 23.89
CA LEU A 202 -40.41 -41.73 25.29
C LEU A 202 -41.89 -41.59 25.62
N HIS A 203 -42.55 -40.53 25.14
CA HIS A 203 -43.98 -40.30 25.33
C HIS A 203 -44.80 -41.45 24.74
N GLN A 204 -44.44 -41.92 23.54
CA GLN A 204 -45.10 -43.06 22.89
C GLN A 204 -44.87 -44.38 23.64
N ILE A 205 -43.66 -44.64 24.13
CA ILE A 205 -43.36 -45.81 24.97
C ILE A 205 -44.22 -45.81 26.23
N ILE A 206 -44.30 -44.67 26.93
CA ILE A 206 -45.11 -44.53 28.15
C ILE A 206 -46.60 -44.73 27.85
N ASN A 207 -47.12 -44.12 26.77
CA ASN A 207 -48.52 -44.25 26.38
C ASN A 207 -48.88 -45.70 26.01
N ARG A 208 -48.00 -46.41 25.29
CA ARG A 208 -48.18 -47.85 25.00
C ARG A 208 -48.19 -48.71 26.26
N ARG A 209 -47.29 -48.43 27.21
CA ARG A 209 -47.25 -49.15 28.49
C ARG A 209 -48.50 -48.90 29.35
N ARG A 210 -49.11 -47.71 29.25
CA ARG A 210 -50.32 -47.35 30.01
C ARG A 210 -51.62 -47.86 29.35
N ASN A 211 -51.69 -47.93 28.02
CA ASN A 211 -52.90 -48.26 27.26
C ASN A 211 -52.71 -49.47 26.34
N LEU A 212 -52.53 -50.68 26.89
CA LEU A 212 -52.35 -51.91 26.12
C LEU A 212 -53.56 -52.28 25.22
N SER A 213 -54.75 -51.73 25.50
CA SER A 213 -56.03 -52.13 24.88
C SER A 213 -56.46 -51.31 23.66
N ASN A 214 -55.74 -50.27 23.25
CA ASN A 214 -56.13 -49.35 22.16
C ASN A 214 -55.15 -49.30 20.97
N LEU A 215 -54.42 -50.39 20.71
CA LEU A 215 -53.53 -50.46 19.54
C LEU A 215 -54.37 -50.49 18.24
N LYS A 216 -54.26 -49.44 17.43
CA LYS A 216 -54.82 -49.44 16.08
C LYS A 216 -54.01 -50.44 15.22
N PRO A 217 -54.65 -51.33 14.45
CA PRO A 217 -53.96 -52.40 13.72
C PRO A 217 -52.96 -51.95 12.63
N ASN A 218 -52.84 -50.65 12.34
CA ASN A 218 -51.94 -50.08 11.32
C ASN A 218 -51.00 -48.97 11.85
N GLU A 219 -50.80 -48.86 13.17
CA GLU A 219 -49.93 -47.81 13.74
C GLU A 219 -48.45 -48.25 13.70
N ARG A 220 -47.56 -47.40 13.14
CA ARG A 220 -46.12 -47.68 13.01
C ARG A 220 -45.52 -48.08 14.35
N GLU A 221 -44.79 -49.19 14.39
CA GLU A 221 -44.20 -49.68 15.63
C GLU A 221 -42.83 -49.03 15.88
N PHE A 222 -42.77 -48.10 16.84
CA PHE A 222 -41.51 -47.44 17.24
C PHE A 222 -40.71 -48.24 18.27
N CYS A 223 -39.46 -47.83 18.47
CA CYS A 223 -38.54 -48.40 19.45
C CYS A 223 -39.13 -48.43 20.88
N ALA A 224 -38.81 -49.47 21.64
CA ALA A 224 -39.35 -49.73 22.99
C ALA A 224 -38.35 -49.47 24.13
N GLU A 225 -37.09 -49.24 23.76
CA GLU A 225 -35.94 -49.02 24.63
C GLU A 225 -35.31 -47.67 24.28
N MET A 226 -34.64 -47.02 25.24
CA MET A 226 -34.16 -45.65 25.07
C MET A 226 -32.67 -45.58 24.75
N ASP A 227 -31.88 -46.65 24.92
CA ASP A 227 -30.44 -46.60 24.62
C ASP A 227 -30.14 -46.27 23.14
N PRO A 228 -28.99 -45.61 22.84
CA PRO A 228 -28.69 -45.10 21.50
C PRO A 228 -28.59 -46.18 20.42
N ASP A 229 -28.34 -47.45 20.79
CA ASP A 229 -28.28 -48.58 19.87
C ASP A 229 -29.61 -49.34 19.72
N ALA A 230 -30.64 -48.98 20.51
CA ALA A 230 -31.96 -49.63 20.48
C ALA A 230 -32.62 -49.64 19.09
N PRO A 231 -32.58 -48.56 18.28
CA PRO A 231 -33.17 -48.58 16.94
C PRO A 231 -32.50 -49.62 16.03
N PHE A 232 -31.17 -49.79 16.16
CA PHE A 232 -30.40 -50.75 15.36
C PHE A 232 -30.64 -52.18 15.83
N ARG A 233 -30.66 -52.40 17.15
CA ARG A 233 -30.86 -53.73 17.75
C ARG A 233 -32.26 -54.27 17.49
N SER A 234 -33.27 -53.40 17.53
CA SER A 234 -34.68 -53.78 17.35
C SER A 234 -35.18 -53.66 15.90
N ALA A 235 -34.39 -53.05 15.01
CA ALA A 235 -34.77 -52.72 13.63
C ALA A 235 -36.10 -51.93 13.55
N LYS A 236 -36.36 -51.08 14.56
CA LYS A 236 -37.55 -50.23 14.67
C LYS A 236 -37.10 -48.78 14.76
N ASP A 237 -37.80 -47.92 14.03
CA ASP A 237 -37.43 -46.51 13.94
C ASP A 237 -37.82 -45.74 15.22
N LEU A 238 -37.18 -44.59 15.37
CA LEU A 238 -37.59 -43.56 16.32
C LEU A 238 -38.75 -42.74 15.74
N ASN A 239 -39.35 -41.91 16.59
CA ASN A 239 -40.26 -40.88 16.11
C ASN A 239 -39.55 -39.94 15.14
N ASP A 240 -40.18 -39.59 14.01
CA ASP A 240 -39.59 -38.77 12.97
C ASP A 240 -39.11 -37.38 13.50
N VAL A 241 -39.81 -36.82 14.50
CA VAL A 241 -39.41 -35.56 15.16
C VAL A 241 -38.10 -35.72 15.93
N ASP A 242 -37.94 -36.83 16.67
CA ASP A 242 -36.71 -37.09 17.42
C ASP A 242 -35.52 -37.36 16.47
N VAL A 243 -35.78 -37.97 15.31
CA VAL A 243 -34.76 -38.15 14.25
C VAL A 243 -34.33 -36.80 13.68
N GLU A 244 -35.27 -35.89 13.42
CA GLU A 244 -34.95 -34.53 12.96
C GLU A 244 -34.14 -33.76 14.01
N ASP A 245 -34.52 -33.83 15.28
CA ASP A 245 -33.83 -33.13 16.37
C ASP A 245 -32.42 -33.69 16.61
N GLU A 246 -32.24 -35.00 16.56
CA GLU A 246 -30.91 -35.62 16.61
C GLU A 246 -30.04 -35.21 15.42
N ASN A 247 -30.60 -35.16 14.21
CA ASN A 247 -29.88 -34.67 13.03
C ASN A 247 -29.48 -33.21 13.14
N ARG A 248 -30.37 -32.36 13.67
CA ARG A 248 -30.06 -30.94 13.95
C ARG A 248 -28.93 -30.87 14.97
N LEU A 249 -29.05 -31.53 16.12
CA LEU A 249 -28.00 -31.56 17.15
C LEU A 249 -26.64 -31.99 16.59
N MET A 250 -26.59 -33.07 15.80
CA MET A 250 -25.35 -33.54 15.16
C MET A 250 -24.78 -32.53 14.18
N LYS A 251 -25.62 -31.81 13.42
CA LYS A 251 -25.18 -30.70 12.56
C LYS A 251 -24.54 -29.58 13.37
N TYR A 252 -25.13 -29.20 14.51
CA TYR A 252 -24.55 -28.21 15.41
C TYR A 252 -23.20 -28.69 15.96
N ILE A 253 -23.16 -29.91 16.50
CA ILE A 253 -21.92 -30.50 17.05
C ILE A 253 -20.83 -30.53 15.98
N PHE A 254 -21.14 -30.89 14.73
CA PHE A 254 -20.18 -30.85 13.64
C PHE A 254 -19.60 -29.44 13.42
N ARG A 255 -20.43 -28.39 13.42
CA ARG A 255 -19.95 -27.01 13.27
C ARG A 255 -19.11 -26.58 14.47
N TYR A 256 -19.47 -26.95 15.70
CA TYR A 256 -18.64 -26.68 16.88
C TYR A 256 -17.30 -27.42 16.84
N VAL A 257 -17.27 -28.66 16.34
CA VAL A 257 -16.02 -29.42 16.10
C VAL A 257 -15.17 -28.72 15.03
N ARG A 258 -15.78 -28.25 13.93
CA ARG A 258 -15.12 -27.48 12.88
C ARG A 258 -14.56 -26.13 13.37
N ALA A 259 -15.16 -25.57 14.42
CA ALA A 259 -14.73 -24.35 15.09
C ALA A 259 -13.76 -24.58 16.28
N GLY A 260 -13.29 -25.82 16.50
CA GLY A 260 -12.39 -26.13 17.64
C GLY A 260 -13.05 -26.08 19.02
N LYS A 261 -14.36 -25.82 19.08
CA LYS A 261 -15.16 -25.64 20.31
C LYS A 261 -15.77 -26.96 20.80
N LEU A 262 -14.95 -28.01 20.89
CA LEU A 262 -15.39 -29.36 21.29
C LEU A 262 -16.01 -29.38 22.70
N ASN A 263 -15.50 -28.55 23.64
CA ASN A 263 -16.07 -28.46 24.99
C ASN A 263 -17.48 -27.84 24.99
N GLU A 264 -17.72 -26.79 24.20
CA GLU A 264 -19.06 -26.21 24.06
C GLU A 264 -20.01 -27.23 23.43
N ALA A 265 -19.57 -27.99 22.42
CA ALA A 265 -20.34 -29.08 21.84
C ALA A 265 -20.76 -30.14 22.88
N LYS A 266 -19.83 -30.54 23.76
CA LYS A 266 -20.10 -31.48 24.87
C LYS A 266 -21.11 -30.89 25.86
N GLN A 267 -20.98 -29.61 26.23
CA GLN A 267 -21.91 -28.95 27.13
C GLN A 267 -23.33 -28.88 26.54
N ILE A 268 -23.46 -28.59 25.24
CA ILE A 268 -24.74 -28.57 24.55
C ILE A 268 -25.36 -29.98 24.52
N ALA A 269 -24.59 -31.00 24.12
CA ALA A 269 -25.06 -32.38 24.13
C ALA A 269 -25.51 -32.83 25.55
N ASN A 270 -24.77 -32.44 26.59
CA ASN A 270 -25.13 -32.73 27.97
C ASN A 270 -26.43 -32.04 28.41
N LYS A 271 -26.62 -30.77 28.04
CA LYS A 271 -27.84 -30.01 28.34
C LYS A 271 -29.07 -30.61 27.67
N MET A 272 -28.91 -31.17 26.47
CA MET A 272 -29.99 -31.85 25.72
C MET A 272 -30.21 -33.32 26.14
N GLY A 273 -29.55 -33.80 27.20
CA GLY A 273 -29.72 -35.17 27.71
C GLY A 273 -28.96 -36.27 26.93
N TYR A 274 -28.19 -35.92 25.90
CA TYR A 274 -27.37 -36.86 25.11
C TYR A 274 -26.05 -37.21 25.82
N HIS A 275 -26.13 -37.72 27.06
CA HIS A 275 -24.94 -38.04 27.88
C HIS A 275 -24.04 -39.11 27.24
N TRP A 276 -24.61 -40.05 26.50
CA TRP A 276 -23.85 -41.06 25.77
C TRP A 276 -22.92 -40.42 24.71
N LEU A 277 -23.39 -39.34 24.06
CA LEU A 277 -22.64 -38.63 23.05
C LEU A 277 -21.49 -37.85 23.68
N VAL A 278 -21.70 -37.25 24.85
CA VAL A 278 -20.64 -36.63 25.64
C VAL A 278 -19.55 -37.64 25.98
N ALA A 279 -19.94 -38.84 26.43
CA ALA A 279 -19.00 -39.93 26.72
C ALA A 279 -18.22 -40.35 25.45
N ALA A 280 -18.91 -40.50 24.32
CA ALA A 280 -18.28 -40.82 23.04
C ALA A 280 -17.28 -39.74 22.59
N LEU A 281 -17.64 -38.45 22.70
CA LEU A 281 -16.77 -37.31 22.34
C LEU A 281 -15.55 -37.18 23.27
N ASN A 282 -15.64 -37.63 24.52
CA ASN A 282 -14.50 -37.66 25.45
C ASN A 282 -13.45 -38.71 25.06
N GLY A 283 -13.84 -39.76 24.32
CA GLY A 283 -12.92 -40.82 23.91
C GLY A 283 -11.82 -40.38 22.95
N TRP A 284 -11.95 -39.21 22.32
CA TRP A 284 -10.92 -38.58 21.49
C TRP A 284 -9.67 -38.13 22.27
N MET A 285 -9.81 -37.83 23.57
CA MET A 285 -8.75 -37.22 24.36
C MET A 285 -7.60 -38.19 24.63
N LEU A 286 -6.36 -37.72 24.44
CA LEU A 286 -5.13 -38.48 24.75
C LEU A 286 -5.07 -38.81 26.24
N HIS A 287 -4.65 -40.03 26.56
CA HIS A 287 -4.43 -40.43 27.95
C HIS A 287 -3.28 -39.63 28.57
N HIS A 288 -3.56 -39.05 29.74
CA HIS A 288 -2.57 -38.40 30.57
C HIS A 288 -2.80 -38.72 32.05
N ASP A 289 -1.76 -39.19 32.72
CA ASP A 289 -1.74 -39.40 34.17
C ASP A 289 -0.79 -38.39 34.80
N HIS A 290 -1.36 -37.39 35.48
CA HIS A 290 -0.60 -36.35 36.18
C HIS A 290 0.29 -36.89 37.31
N ASN A 291 0.09 -38.14 37.73
CA ASN A 291 0.81 -38.72 38.86
C ASN A 291 2.17 -39.32 38.47
N PHE A 292 2.56 -39.31 37.20
CA PHE A 292 3.89 -39.81 36.79
C PHE A 292 5.04 -38.84 37.12
N ASP A 293 4.78 -37.52 37.18
CA ASP A 293 5.80 -36.49 37.49
C ASP A 293 5.91 -36.15 38.98
N ILE A 294 5.02 -36.67 39.82
CA ILE A 294 4.91 -36.27 41.22
C ILE A 294 5.91 -37.05 42.08
N SER A 295 7.06 -36.43 42.36
CA SER A 295 8.01 -36.91 43.37
C SER A 295 7.71 -36.44 44.80
N GLU A 296 6.88 -35.41 45.05
CA GLU A 296 6.77 -34.83 46.41
C GLU A 296 5.39 -34.32 46.90
N THR A 297 4.29 -34.38 46.13
CA THR A 297 2.96 -33.96 46.63
C THR A 297 2.06 -35.17 46.92
N ASN A 298 1.62 -35.33 48.18
CA ASN A 298 0.70 -36.39 48.63
C ASN A 298 -0.74 -36.31 48.05
N GLU A 299 -0.98 -35.49 47.03
CA GLU A 299 -2.30 -35.33 46.39
C GLU A 299 -2.36 -36.09 45.07
N VAL A 300 -3.14 -37.18 45.04
CA VAL A 300 -3.42 -37.96 43.83
C VAL A 300 -4.38 -37.18 42.93
N ARG A 301 -3.93 -36.83 41.73
CA ARG A 301 -4.75 -36.16 40.71
C ARG A 301 -5.51 -37.16 39.86
N HIS A 302 -6.65 -36.74 39.32
CA HIS A 302 -7.43 -37.58 38.40
C HIS A 302 -6.68 -37.77 37.07
N CYS A 303 -6.69 -39.01 36.58
CA CYS A 303 -6.25 -39.32 35.22
C CYS A 303 -7.25 -38.76 34.20
N GLU A 304 -6.73 -38.24 33.10
CA GLU A 304 -7.51 -37.69 31.99
C GLU A 304 -7.34 -38.53 30.71
N GLY A 305 -8.33 -38.43 29.83
CA GLY A 305 -8.31 -39.05 28.50
C GLY A 305 -8.60 -40.55 28.45
N ASN A 306 -8.40 -41.14 27.27
CA ASN A 306 -8.73 -42.52 26.98
C ASN A 306 -7.47 -43.35 26.75
N ALA A 307 -7.18 -44.27 27.67
CA ALA A 307 -6.07 -45.22 27.53
C ALA A 307 -6.23 -46.18 26.34
N ASN A 308 -7.44 -46.46 25.86
CA ASN A 308 -7.68 -47.31 24.70
C ASN A 308 -8.25 -46.47 23.54
N ARG A 309 -7.58 -45.35 23.24
CA ARG A 309 -8.00 -44.41 22.18
C ARG A 309 -8.04 -45.05 20.80
N ASP A 310 -7.14 -45.98 20.52
CA ASP A 310 -7.10 -46.75 19.28
C ASP A 310 -8.33 -47.66 19.08
N ILE A 311 -8.82 -48.32 20.13
CA ILE A 311 -10.10 -49.06 20.09
C ILE A 311 -11.25 -48.09 19.81
N TRP A 312 -11.27 -46.97 20.52
CA TRP A 312 -12.30 -45.94 20.34
C TRP A 312 -12.31 -45.41 18.89
N LYS A 313 -11.13 -45.18 18.31
CA LYS A 313 -10.98 -44.79 16.89
C LYS A 313 -11.50 -45.87 15.95
N TYR A 314 -11.15 -47.13 16.18
CA TYR A 314 -11.64 -48.26 15.38
C TYR A 314 -13.17 -48.33 15.39
N VAL A 315 -13.79 -48.18 16.56
CA VAL A 315 -15.26 -48.17 16.70
C VAL A 315 -15.88 -46.94 16.03
N CYS A 316 -15.31 -45.75 16.21
CA CYS A 316 -15.80 -44.54 15.55
C CYS A 316 -15.67 -44.62 14.02
N TRP A 317 -14.58 -45.20 13.52
CA TRP A 317 -14.40 -45.48 12.10
C TRP A 317 -15.47 -46.44 11.59
N ALA A 318 -15.74 -47.54 12.30
CA ALA A 318 -16.81 -48.47 11.95
C ALA A 318 -18.19 -47.80 11.96
N ASN A 319 -18.48 -46.95 12.96
CA ASN A 319 -19.74 -46.20 13.05
C ASN A 319 -19.89 -45.22 11.87
N SER A 320 -18.82 -44.54 11.48
CA SER A 320 -18.85 -43.59 10.36
C SER A 320 -19.18 -44.24 9.01
N ASN A 321 -18.84 -45.53 8.83
CA ASN A 321 -19.15 -46.28 7.61
C ASN A 321 -20.56 -46.91 7.62
N ASN A 322 -21.29 -46.83 8.74
CA ASN A 322 -22.61 -47.41 8.84
C ASN A 322 -23.63 -46.57 8.05
N GLU A 323 -24.16 -47.11 6.95
CA GLU A 323 -25.07 -46.41 6.04
C GLU A 323 -26.32 -45.86 6.73
N SER A 324 -26.81 -46.54 7.76
CA SER A 324 -28.01 -46.16 8.53
C SER A 324 -27.86 -44.89 9.38
N LYS A 325 -26.63 -44.42 9.60
CA LYS A 325 -26.37 -43.19 10.37
C LYS A 325 -26.50 -41.93 9.52
N SER A 326 -26.83 -40.83 10.16
CA SER A 326 -26.93 -39.53 9.47
C SER A 326 -25.59 -39.05 8.94
N VAL A 327 -25.62 -38.23 7.89
CA VAL A 327 -24.40 -37.65 7.30
C VAL A 327 -23.65 -36.80 8.34
N TYR A 328 -24.37 -36.13 9.25
CA TYR A 328 -23.77 -35.32 10.31
C TYR A 328 -23.10 -36.16 11.40
N GLU A 329 -23.75 -37.22 11.89
CA GLU A 329 -23.15 -38.14 12.87
C GLU A 329 -21.88 -38.79 12.28
N LYS A 330 -21.97 -39.26 11.04
CA LYS A 330 -20.83 -39.80 10.30
C LYS A 330 -19.70 -38.78 10.25
N ALA A 331 -19.99 -37.52 9.91
CA ALA A 331 -18.97 -36.49 9.79
C ALA A 331 -18.32 -36.12 11.13
N VAL A 332 -19.08 -36.04 12.23
CA VAL A 332 -18.54 -35.79 13.59
C VAL A 332 -17.53 -36.85 13.98
N PHE A 333 -17.93 -38.13 13.90
CA PHE A 333 -17.03 -39.21 14.25
C PHE A 333 -15.88 -39.37 13.26
N SER A 334 -16.10 -39.07 11.97
CA SER A 334 -15.03 -39.08 10.97
C SER A 334 -13.96 -38.03 11.23
N ALA A 335 -14.38 -36.82 11.65
CA ALA A 335 -13.47 -35.73 12.00
C ALA A 335 -12.56 -36.08 13.20
N LEU A 336 -13.04 -36.95 14.09
CA LEU A 336 -12.32 -37.41 15.27
C LEU A 336 -11.72 -38.81 15.10
N SER A 337 -12.05 -39.59 14.07
CA SER A 337 -11.46 -40.92 13.86
C SER A 337 -10.52 -40.96 12.66
N GLY A 338 -10.42 -39.87 11.89
CA GLY A 338 -9.59 -39.74 10.71
C GLY A 338 -10.21 -40.29 9.41
N ASN A 339 -11.52 -40.56 9.36
CA ASN A 339 -12.17 -41.09 8.14
C ASN A 339 -12.40 -40.00 7.09
N LEU A 340 -11.37 -39.71 6.30
CA LEU A 340 -11.37 -38.63 5.31
C LEU A 340 -12.53 -38.72 4.31
N LYS A 341 -12.90 -39.92 3.85
CA LYS A 341 -13.94 -40.10 2.82
C LYS A 341 -15.31 -39.62 3.30
N MET A 342 -15.68 -39.98 4.52
CA MET A 342 -16.95 -39.57 5.12
C MET A 342 -16.89 -38.11 5.56
N PHE A 343 -15.72 -37.66 6.03
CA PHE A 343 -15.47 -36.29 6.46
C PHE A 343 -15.66 -35.25 5.35
N LEU A 344 -15.19 -35.55 4.13
CA LEU A 344 -15.28 -34.65 2.97
C LEU A 344 -16.71 -34.39 2.47
N GLN A 345 -17.69 -35.24 2.82
CA GLN A 345 -19.07 -35.09 2.37
C GLN A 345 -19.73 -33.78 2.84
N LEU A 346 -19.29 -33.25 3.99
CA LEU A 346 -19.78 -31.99 4.56
C LEU A 346 -18.76 -30.84 4.47
N CYS A 347 -17.70 -30.98 3.67
CA CYS A 347 -16.64 -29.98 3.52
C CYS A 347 -16.64 -29.39 2.10
N PRO A 348 -17.54 -28.45 1.76
CA PRO A 348 -17.64 -27.90 0.40
C PRO A 348 -16.61 -26.78 0.13
N ARG A 349 -16.22 -26.00 1.14
CA ARG A 349 -15.35 -24.82 0.96
C ARG A 349 -13.89 -25.22 0.86
N TRP A 350 -13.08 -24.34 0.26
CA TRP A 350 -11.62 -24.50 0.20
C TRP A 350 -11.02 -24.64 1.61
N THR A 351 -11.43 -23.78 2.54
CA THR A 351 -11.00 -23.83 3.95
C THR A 351 -11.40 -25.11 4.66
N ASP A 352 -12.60 -25.64 4.37
CA ASP A 352 -13.10 -26.87 4.99
C ASP A 352 -12.32 -28.10 4.54
N LYS A 353 -11.99 -28.18 3.24
CA LYS A 353 -11.19 -29.29 2.72
C LYS A 353 -9.74 -29.19 3.21
N LEU A 354 -9.16 -28.00 3.21
CA LEU A 354 -7.83 -27.78 3.79
C LEU A 354 -7.78 -28.24 5.25
N TRP A 355 -8.78 -27.87 6.05
CA TRP A 355 -8.90 -28.32 7.44
C TRP A 355 -9.04 -29.84 7.52
N ALA A 356 -9.91 -30.45 6.70
CA ALA A 356 -10.15 -31.89 6.71
C ALA A 356 -8.88 -32.70 6.39
N TYR A 357 -8.18 -32.37 5.29
CA TYR A 357 -6.95 -33.07 4.92
C TYR A 357 -5.84 -32.87 5.96
N SER A 358 -5.65 -31.63 6.45
CA SER A 358 -4.61 -31.33 7.43
C SER A 358 -4.88 -32.06 8.75
N ARG A 359 -6.13 -32.06 9.22
CA ARG A 359 -6.54 -32.74 10.46
C ARG A 359 -6.30 -34.25 10.40
N VAL A 360 -6.70 -34.89 9.30
CA VAL A 360 -6.46 -36.33 9.11
C VAL A 360 -4.97 -36.62 9.05
N SER A 361 -4.19 -35.80 8.34
CA SER A 361 -2.73 -35.98 8.24
C SER A 361 -2.04 -35.87 9.60
N VAL A 362 -2.39 -34.86 10.42
CA VAL A 362 -1.88 -34.72 11.80
C VAL A 362 -2.27 -35.93 12.65
N ASP A 363 -3.53 -36.36 12.58
CA ASP A 363 -4.02 -37.49 13.37
C ASP A 363 -3.29 -38.80 13.01
N VAL A 364 -3.01 -39.03 11.73
CA VAL A 364 -2.23 -40.19 11.26
C VAL A 364 -0.79 -40.14 11.74
N GLN A 365 -0.14 -38.97 11.73
CA GLN A 365 1.23 -38.80 12.24
C GLN A 365 1.30 -39.06 13.74
N ILE A 366 0.34 -38.54 14.51
CA ILE A 366 0.21 -38.83 15.94
C ILE A 366 0.08 -40.33 16.19
N GLU A 367 -0.76 -41.05 15.42
CA GLU A 367 -0.89 -42.49 15.61
C GLU A 367 0.31 -43.31 15.18
N ARG A 368 1.09 -42.84 14.20
CA ARG A 368 2.37 -43.48 13.86
C ARG A 368 3.35 -43.36 15.01
N GLU A 369 3.55 -42.16 15.56
CA GLU A 369 4.47 -41.95 16.68
C GLU A 369 4.05 -42.77 17.90
N LEU A 370 2.76 -42.77 18.25
CA LEU A 370 2.25 -43.57 19.38
C LEU A 370 2.46 -45.07 19.19
N ARG A 371 2.46 -45.58 17.96
CA ARG A 371 2.70 -47.00 17.65
C ARG A 371 4.19 -47.36 17.58
N GLU A 372 5.02 -46.45 17.10
CA GLU A 372 6.46 -46.64 16.91
C GLU A 372 7.27 -46.36 18.18
N THR A 373 6.69 -45.67 19.17
CA THR A 373 7.33 -45.40 20.47
C THR A 373 7.61 -46.70 21.22
N GLU A 374 8.91 -46.96 21.49
CA GLU A 374 9.39 -48.17 22.17
C GLU A 374 9.05 -48.22 23.68
N VAL A 375 8.56 -47.11 24.26
CA VAL A 375 8.21 -47.02 25.68
C VAL A 375 6.83 -47.64 25.94
N ASP A 376 6.81 -48.70 26.74
CA ASP A 376 5.59 -49.41 27.18
C ASP A 376 4.51 -48.45 27.70
N LYS A 377 3.26 -48.76 27.35
CA LYS A 377 2.10 -48.01 27.85
C LYS A 377 1.77 -48.45 29.26
N GLN A 378 1.78 -47.51 30.19
CA GLN A 378 1.41 -47.75 31.58
C GLN A 378 0.06 -47.10 31.87
N VAL A 379 -0.91 -47.91 32.30
CA VAL A 379 -2.26 -47.44 32.65
C VAL A 379 -2.52 -47.73 34.12
N THR A 380 -2.80 -46.70 34.91
CA THR A 380 -3.19 -46.84 36.32
C THR A 380 -4.68 -47.16 36.43
N THR A 381 -5.01 -48.23 37.15
CA THR A 381 -6.39 -48.66 37.38
C THR A 381 -6.71 -48.69 38.85
N ARG A 382 -7.88 -48.17 39.26
CA ARG A 382 -8.30 -48.08 40.67
C ARG A 382 -8.35 -49.43 41.40
N SER A 383 -8.54 -50.53 40.67
CA SER A 383 -8.70 -51.88 41.22
C SER A 383 -7.44 -52.76 41.12
N SER A 384 -6.55 -52.49 40.16
CA SER A 384 -5.47 -53.41 39.77
C SER A 384 -4.07 -52.78 39.77
N GLY A 385 -3.94 -51.49 40.08
CA GLY A 385 -2.66 -50.79 40.07
C GLY A 385 -2.19 -50.43 38.66
N ILE A 386 -0.86 -50.29 38.48
CA ILE A 386 -0.22 -50.00 37.18
C ILE A 386 -0.29 -51.27 36.33
N ILE A 387 -0.94 -51.18 35.17
CA ILE A 387 -0.93 -52.21 34.15
C ILE A 387 0.06 -51.76 33.07
N CYS A 388 1.15 -52.51 32.91
CA CYS A 388 2.08 -52.32 31.80
C CYS A 388 1.60 -53.13 30.61
N SER A 389 1.29 -52.45 29.51
CA SER A 389 1.09 -53.09 28.21
C SER A 389 2.38 -52.96 27.40
N SER A 390 2.89 -54.10 26.93
CA SER A 390 4.07 -54.18 26.06
C SER A 390 3.85 -53.57 24.67
N SER A 391 2.60 -53.24 24.35
CA SER A 391 2.21 -52.53 23.13
C SER A 391 1.35 -51.35 23.51
N ARG A 392 1.65 -50.17 22.96
CA ARG A 392 0.81 -48.97 23.16
C ARG A 392 -0.53 -49.05 22.42
N THR A 393 -0.64 -49.99 21.47
CA THR A 393 -1.86 -50.24 20.70
C THR A 393 -2.36 -51.68 20.81
N THR A 394 -3.67 -51.81 20.71
CA THR A 394 -4.49 -53.00 20.92
C THR A 394 -5.20 -53.45 19.64
N VAL A 395 -5.44 -52.54 18.69
CA VAL A 395 -6.14 -52.81 17.43
C VAL A 395 -5.44 -52.15 16.25
N ASP A 396 -5.45 -52.83 15.10
CA ASP A 396 -4.99 -52.28 13.83
C ASP A 396 -6.08 -51.41 13.17
N LEU A 397 -5.68 -50.20 12.74
CA LEU A 397 -6.58 -49.31 12.02
C LEU A 397 -6.65 -49.72 10.53
N PRO A 398 -7.80 -49.50 9.86
CA PRO A 398 -7.99 -49.85 8.45
C PRO A 398 -6.93 -49.26 7.51
N ALA A 399 -6.62 -49.92 6.40
CA ALA A 399 -5.65 -49.44 5.41
C ALA A 399 -5.96 -48.01 4.90
N ASP A 400 -7.24 -47.70 4.70
CA ASP A 400 -7.70 -46.39 4.26
C ASP A 400 -7.41 -45.25 5.24
N TYR A 401 -7.27 -45.54 6.55
CA TYR A 401 -6.86 -44.55 7.55
C TYR A 401 -5.43 -44.06 7.27
N TRP A 402 -4.51 -44.99 7.02
CA TRP A 402 -3.10 -44.69 6.79
C TRP A 402 -2.84 -43.96 5.47
N ASN A 403 -3.72 -44.15 4.48
CA ASN A 403 -3.73 -43.41 3.22
C ASN A 403 -4.08 -41.92 3.39
N GLY A 404 -4.54 -41.52 4.57
CA GLY A 404 -4.84 -40.12 4.91
C GLY A 404 -3.60 -39.26 5.18
N LEU A 405 -2.41 -39.84 5.34
CA LEU A 405 -1.17 -39.07 5.53
C LEU A 405 -0.82 -38.30 4.26
N ARG A 406 -0.63 -36.99 4.38
CA ARG A 406 -0.28 -36.10 3.25
C ARG A 406 0.57 -34.92 3.69
N THR A 407 1.50 -34.50 2.83
CA THR A 407 2.22 -33.23 3.03
C THR A 407 1.38 -32.04 2.57
N PHE A 408 1.75 -30.81 2.95
CA PHE A 408 1.04 -29.62 2.48
C PHE A 408 1.04 -29.50 0.95
N GLU A 409 2.14 -29.85 0.28
CA GLU A 409 2.24 -29.83 -1.17
C GLU A 409 1.24 -30.78 -1.84
N GLU A 410 1.05 -31.97 -1.27
CA GLU A 410 0.08 -32.95 -1.76
C GLU A 410 -1.35 -32.49 -1.51
N ILE A 411 -1.62 -31.93 -0.33
CA ILE A 411 -2.92 -31.35 0.01
C ILE A 411 -3.27 -30.25 -0.99
N PHE A 412 -2.38 -29.28 -1.20
CA PHE A 412 -2.65 -28.19 -2.14
C PHE A 412 -2.73 -28.65 -3.60
N ARG A 413 -1.95 -29.67 -4.01
CA ARG A 413 -2.09 -30.27 -5.35
C ARG A 413 -3.49 -30.85 -5.57
N GLU A 414 -4.06 -31.49 -4.55
CA GLU A 414 -5.44 -32.01 -4.63
C GLU A 414 -6.48 -30.88 -4.60
N LEU A 415 -6.26 -29.84 -3.81
CA LEU A 415 -7.13 -28.66 -3.79
C LEU A 415 -7.10 -27.92 -5.14
N ASP A 416 -5.93 -27.73 -5.75
CA ASP A 416 -5.80 -27.07 -7.06
C ASP A 416 -6.50 -27.85 -8.18
N GLY A 417 -6.58 -29.18 -8.06
CA GLY A 417 -7.31 -30.04 -8.99
C GLY A 417 -8.83 -29.91 -8.90
N GLN A 418 -9.35 -29.19 -7.90
CA GLN A 418 -10.78 -29.01 -7.65
C GLN A 418 -11.21 -27.57 -7.96
N CYS A 419 -12.41 -27.42 -8.53
CA CYS A 419 -12.99 -26.10 -8.78
C CYS A 419 -13.81 -25.65 -7.57
N PHE A 420 -13.34 -24.63 -6.87
CA PHE A 420 -14.08 -23.98 -5.80
C PHE A 420 -14.80 -22.73 -6.31
N GLN A 421 -16.05 -22.55 -5.89
CA GLN A 421 -16.77 -21.30 -6.11
C GLN A 421 -16.30 -20.29 -5.05
N SER A 422 -15.49 -19.32 -5.45
CA SER A 422 -15.16 -18.16 -4.60
C SER A 422 -16.31 -17.16 -4.65
N ASN A 423 -16.63 -16.53 -3.53
CA ASN A 423 -17.66 -15.49 -3.46
C ASN A 423 -17.20 -14.18 -4.11
N SER A 424 -15.88 -13.96 -4.18
CA SER A 424 -15.27 -12.77 -4.77
C SER A 424 -13.91 -13.09 -5.41
N VAL A 425 -13.41 -12.18 -6.25
CA VAL A 425 -12.09 -12.30 -6.88
C VAL A 425 -10.99 -12.11 -5.81
N GLU A 426 -11.19 -11.17 -4.89
CA GLU A 426 -10.31 -10.84 -3.77
C GLU A 426 -10.09 -12.04 -2.86
N GLU A 427 -11.16 -12.78 -2.53
CA GLU A 427 -11.06 -14.03 -1.76
C GLU A 427 -10.11 -15.03 -2.42
N LYS A 428 -10.18 -15.19 -3.75
CA LYS A 428 -9.29 -16.08 -4.49
C LYS A 428 -7.82 -15.64 -4.36
N TYR A 429 -7.54 -14.35 -4.44
CA TYR A 429 -6.19 -13.81 -4.25
C TYR A 429 -5.69 -14.01 -2.81
N HIS A 430 -6.54 -13.80 -1.81
CA HIS A 430 -6.20 -14.10 -0.41
C HIS A 430 -5.93 -15.59 -0.19
N GLN A 431 -6.73 -16.50 -0.76
CA GLN A 431 -6.49 -17.94 -0.67
C GLN A 431 -5.15 -18.35 -1.31
N GLN A 432 -4.79 -17.74 -2.44
CA GLN A 432 -3.49 -17.97 -3.09
C GLN A 432 -2.33 -17.46 -2.23
N LEU A 433 -2.46 -16.28 -1.61
CA LEU A 433 -1.48 -15.75 -0.66
C LEU A 433 -1.34 -16.66 0.58
N GLN A 434 -2.46 -17.06 1.18
CA GLN A 434 -2.48 -17.96 2.34
C GLN A 434 -1.81 -19.29 2.01
N LYS A 435 -2.11 -19.89 0.85
CA LYS A 435 -1.41 -21.08 0.34
C LYS A 435 0.11 -20.86 0.24
N ALA A 436 0.54 -19.76 -0.38
CA ALA A 436 1.95 -19.44 -0.55
C ALA A 436 2.66 -19.29 0.81
N PHE A 437 2.04 -18.62 1.79
CA PHE A 437 2.60 -18.48 3.13
C PHE A 437 2.65 -19.80 3.92
N ILE A 438 1.64 -20.66 3.80
CA ILE A 438 1.63 -22.00 4.40
C ILE A 438 2.78 -22.83 3.84
N LEU A 439 2.98 -22.83 2.52
CA LEU A 439 4.10 -23.51 1.85
C LEU A 439 5.47 -22.84 2.10
N GLY A 440 5.51 -21.65 2.69
CA GLY A 440 6.75 -20.89 2.87
C GLY A 440 7.34 -20.34 1.57
N ASP A 441 6.54 -20.29 0.49
CA ASP A 441 6.95 -19.81 -0.83
C ASP A 441 6.63 -18.32 -1.01
N VAL A 442 7.56 -17.48 -0.58
CA VAL A 442 7.47 -16.02 -0.67
C VAL A 442 7.45 -15.55 -2.12
N SER A 443 8.18 -16.21 -3.02
CA SER A 443 8.23 -15.83 -4.43
C SER A 443 6.88 -16.03 -5.11
N SER A 444 6.17 -17.12 -4.79
CA SER A 444 4.78 -17.31 -5.24
C SER A 444 3.85 -16.25 -4.66
N ALA A 445 4.01 -15.86 -3.39
CA ALA A 445 3.19 -14.78 -2.80
C ALA A 445 3.38 -13.44 -3.55
N LEU A 446 4.62 -13.09 -3.89
CA LEU A 446 4.94 -11.90 -4.69
C LEU A 446 4.40 -11.98 -6.12
N SER A 447 4.46 -13.15 -6.75
CA SER A 447 3.84 -13.42 -8.05
C SER A 447 2.34 -13.14 -8.03
N VAL A 448 1.63 -13.54 -6.98
CA VAL A 448 0.19 -13.32 -6.81
C VAL A 448 -0.14 -11.83 -6.76
N MET A 449 0.70 -11.01 -6.09
CA MET A 449 0.52 -9.55 -6.03
C MET A 449 0.71 -8.89 -7.40
N LEU A 450 1.67 -9.37 -8.20
CA LEU A 450 1.87 -8.88 -9.57
C LEU A 450 0.74 -9.29 -10.50
N ASP A 451 0.27 -10.54 -10.39
CA ASP A 451 -0.87 -11.04 -11.15
C ASP A 451 -2.12 -10.19 -10.87
N PHE A 452 -2.38 -9.88 -9.59
CA PHE A 452 -3.47 -8.98 -9.20
C PHE A 452 -3.36 -7.61 -9.89
N LYS A 453 -2.16 -7.02 -9.90
CA LYS A 453 -1.93 -5.72 -10.56
C LYS A 453 -2.27 -5.76 -12.06
N GLN A 454 -1.96 -6.87 -12.74
CA GLN A 454 -2.11 -7.00 -14.19
C GLN A 454 -3.52 -7.40 -14.62
N ASN A 455 -4.14 -8.32 -13.89
CA ASN A 455 -5.35 -9.02 -14.31
C ASN A 455 -6.63 -8.52 -13.62
N TYR A 456 -6.51 -7.77 -12.52
CA TYR A 456 -7.69 -7.23 -11.84
C TYR A 456 -8.25 -6.00 -12.58
N SER A 457 -9.54 -6.05 -12.93
CA SER A 457 -10.23 -4.93 -13.58
C SER A 457 -10.32 -3.74 -12.63
N GLN A 458 -9.80 -2.58 -13.04
CA GLN A 458 -9.88 -1.31 -12.29
C GLN A 458 -11.32 -0.77 -12.11
N THR A 459 -12.34 -1.49 -12.58
CA THR A 459 -13.76 -1.11 -12.48
C THR A 459 -14.29 -1.09 -11.04
N SER A 460 -13.68 -1.86 -10.12
CA SER A 460 -13.95 -1.79 -8.67
C SER A 460 -12.82 -1.05 -7.95
N HIS A 461 -12.83 0.28 -8.06
CA HIS A 461 -11.71 1.13 -7.66
C HIS A 461 -11.34 0.96 -6.18
N GLU A 462 -12.32 0.88 -5.29
CA GLU A 462 -12.07 0.79 -3.84
C GLU A 462 -11.36 -0.50 -3.41
N MET A 463 -11.89 -1.67 -3.81
CA MET A 463 -11.31 -2.97 -3.45
C MET A 463 -9.89 -3.14 -3.96
N TYR A 464 -9.61 -2.60 -5.15
CA TYR A 464 -8.25 -2.59 -5.70
C TYR A 464 -7.27 -1.92 -4.74
N TRP A 465 -7.62 -0.74 -4.21
CA TRP A 465 -6.73 0.00 -3.33
C TRP A 465 -6.60 -0.58 -1.93
N GLN A 466 -7.65 -1.20 -1.41
CA GLN A 466 -7.57 -1.94 -0.14
C GLN A 466 -6.65 -3.16 -0.24
N MET A 467 -6.70 -3.90 -1.36
CA MET A 467 -5.74 -4.97 -1.63
C MET A 467 -4.30 -4.44 -1.71
N PHE A 468 -4.07 -3.28 -2.34
CA PHE A 468 -2.73 -2.67 -2.39
C PHE A 468 -2.24 -2.13 -1.04
N ARG A 469 -3.15 -1.68 -0.15
CA ARG A 469 -2.82 -1.40 1.25
C ARG A 469 -2.31 -2.66 1.93
N CYS A 470 -3.06 -3.76 1.84
CA CYS A 470 -2.68 -5.04 2.39
C CYS A 470 -1.32 -5.51 1.82
N PHE A 471 -1.15 -5.52 0.49
CA PHE A 471 0.09 -5.93 -0.16
C PHE A 471 1.28 -5.08 0.25
N THR A 472 1.10 -3.76 0.38
CA THR A 472 2.15 -2.86 0.86
C THR A 472 2.65 -3.26 2.24
N HIS A 473 1.74 -3.53 3.17
CA HIS A 473 2.12 -3.94 4.52
C HIS A 473 2.71 -5.36 4.54
N LEU A 474 2.22 -6.26 3.67
CA LEU A 474 2.79 -7.60 3.51
C LEU A 474 4.23 -7.55 3.00
N VAL A 475 4.53 -6.78 1.95
CA VAL A 475 5.91 -6.68 1.43
C VAL A 475 6.85 -6.01 2.43
N LEU A 476 6.35 -5.03 3.18
CA LEU A 476 7.12 -4.40 4.26
C LEU A 476 7.43 -5.38 5.40
N PHE A 477 6.44 -6.18 5.81
CA PHE A 477 6.62 -7.26 6.78
C PHE A 477 7.65 -8.29 6.28
N LEU A 478 7.48 -8.79 5.05
CA LEU A 478 8.38 -9.79 4.46
C LEU A 478 9.83 -9.29 4.35
N ARG A 479 10.01 -8.01 3.99
CA ARG A 479 11.34 -7.37 4.00
C ARG A 479 11.91 -7.32 5.41
N GLN A 480 11.13 -6.86 6.39
CA GLN A 480 11.57 -6.71 7.77
C GLN A 480 11.90 -8.06 8.44
N PHE A 481 11.14 -9.11 8.09
CA PHE A 481 11.41 -10.49 8.50
C PHE A 481 12.67 -11.08 7.81
N GLY A 482 13.17 -10.46 6.74
CA GLY A 482 14.31 -10.98 5.98
C GLY A 482 13.95 -12.11 5.01
N ALA A 483 12.70 -12.16 4.55
CA ALA A 483 12.18 -13.26 3.73
C ALA A 483 12.56 -13.16 2.23
N PHE A 484 13.08 -12.02 1.77
CA PHE A 484 13.49 -11.79 0.37
C PHE A 484 14.86 -12.40 0.09
N LYS A 485 14.93 -13.27 -0.93
CA LYS A 485 16.14 -14.02 -1.29
C LYS A 485 16.71 -13.59 -2.63
N LEU A 486 15.88 -13.07 -3.53
CA LEU A 486 16.26 -12.72 -4.90
C LEU A 486 16.15 -11.23 -5.15
N GLN A 487 16.95 -10.70 -6.08
CA GLN A 487 16.87 -9.30 -6.50
C GLN A 487 15.49 -8.96 -7.11
N SER A 488 14.83 -9.94 -7.75
CA SER A 488 13.48 -9.81 -8.28
C SER A 488 12.45 -9.51 -7.18
N ASP A 489 12.66 -10.00 -5.96
CA ASP A 489 11.71 -9.82 -4.86
C ASP A 489 11.62 -8.34 -4.48
N TYR A 490 12.77 -7.65 -4.39
CA TYR A 490 12.86 -6.21 -4.16
C TYR A 490 12.25 -5.38 -5.29
N GLN A 491 12.27 -5.87 -6.54
CA GLN A 491 11.61 -5.19 -7.65
C GLN A 491 10.08 -5.27 -7.51
N VAL A 492 9.54 -6.38 -7.01
CA VAL A 492 8.10 -6.50 -6.71
C VAL A 492 7.71 -5.57 -5.57
N GLU A 493 8.50 -5.52 -4.50
CA GLU A 493 8.29 -4.58 -3.38
C GLU A 493 8.17 -3.14 -3.88
N ILE A 494 9.15 -2.69 -4.68
CA ILE A 494 9.14 -1.35 -5.29
C ILE A 494 7.86 -1.16 -6.11
N CYS A 495 7.53 -2.10 -6.99
CA CYS A 495 6.33 -2.03 -7.84
C CYS A 495 5.02 -1.90 -7.04
N VAL A 496 4.87 -2.65 -5.95
CA VAL A 496 3.71 -2.60 -5.06
C VAL A 496 3.65 -1.26 -4.33
N LEU A 497 4.75 -0.82 -3.71
CA LEU A 497 4.84 0.46 -3.01
C LEU A 497 4.56 1.63 -3.95
N GLU A 498 5.14 1.64 -5.14
CA GLU A 498 4.96 2.69 -6.15
C GLU A 498 3.50 2.83 -6.59
N THR A 499 2.79 1.70 -6.71
CA THR A 499 1.37 1.66 -7.08
C THR A 499 0.51 2.24 -5.96
N TYR A 500 0.76 1.82 -4.72
CA TYR A 500 0.05 2.32 -3.55
C TYR A 500 0.34 3.81 -3.26
N ILE A 501 1.60 4.24 -3.37
CA ILE A 501 2.00 5.65 -3.24
C ILE A 501 1.31 6.52 -4.30
N THR A 502 1.22 6.05 -5.55
CA THR A 502 0.51 6.79 -6.61
C THR A 502 -0.96 7.03 -6.23
N TYR A 503 -1.63 6.04 -5.65
CA TYR A 503 -2.99 6.20 -5.16
C TYR A 503 -3.10 7.21 -4.00
N LEU A 504 -2.17 7.15 -3.03
CA LEU A 504 -2.14 8.11 -1.93
C LEU A 504 -1.91 9.56 -2.41
N ILE A 505 -1.14 9.74 -3.50
CA ILE A 505 -0.98 11.02 -4.19
C ILE A 505 -2.32 11.50 -4.77
N ASP A 506 -3.08 10.61 -5.42
CA ASP A 506 -4.39 10.94 -5.99
C ASP A 506 -5.41 11.31 -4.91
N LEU A 507 -5.34 10.67 -3.72
CA LEU A 507 -6.12 11.01 -2.54
C LEU A 507 -5.65 12.27 -1.80
N LYS A 508 -4.54 12.90 -2.22
CA LYS A 508 -3.90 14.07 -1.58
C LYS A 508 -3.52 13.86 -0.11
N LYS A 509 -3.19 12.62 0.30
CA LYS A 509 -2.77 12.30 1.67
C LYS A 509 -1.26 12.51 1.84
N ILE A 510 -0.84 13.78 1.95
CA ILE A 510 0.59 14.19 1.96
C ILE A 510 1.43 13.45 3.02
N GLU A 511 0.91 13.33 4.23
CA GLU A 511 1.63 12.68 5.34
C GLU A 511 1.88 11.19 5.07
N LEU A 512 0.84 10.46 4.64
CA LEU A 512 0.95 9.04 4.30
C LEU A 512 2.00 8.84 3.20
N VAL A 513 1.95 9.65 2.13
CA VAL A 513 2.92 9.57 1.02
C VAL A 513 4.35 9.72 1.51
N ALA A 514 4.63 10.69 2.40
CA ALA A 514 5.99 10.90 2.90
C ALA A 514 6.56 9.65 3.62
N VAL A 515 5.75 8.97 4.43
CA VAL A 515 6.22 7.78 5.16
C VAL A 515 6.40 6.57 4.24
N TYR A 516 5.48 6.33 3.31
CA TYR A 516 5.63 5.18 2.39
C TYR A 516 6.73 5.40 1.36
N VAL A 517 6.97 6.66 0.94
CA VAL A 517 8.12 7.00 0.09
C VAL A 517 9.42 6.71 0.81
N SER A 518 9.58 7.08 2.10
CA SER A 518 10.81 6.78 2.84
C SER A 518 11.04 5.28 3.04
N CYS A 519 10.00 4.46 2.91
CA CYS A 519 10.13 3.00 2.94
C CYS A 519 10.76 2.41 1.67
N LEU A 520 10.81 3.13 0.54
CA LEU A 520 11.41 2.65 -0.71
C LEU A 520 12.94 2.45 -0.54
N PRO A 521 13.50 1.33 -1.06
CA PRO A 521 14.90 0.97 -0.80
C PRO A 521 15.92 1.86 -1.54
N GLN A 522 15.58 2.39 -2.72
CA GLN A 522 16.49 3.17 -3.55
C GLN A 522 16.17 4.67 -3.47
N GLN A 523 17.18 5.50 -3.20
CA GLN A 523 17.05 6.96 -3.14
C GLN A 523 16.49 7.54 -4.44
N HIS A 524 16.83 6.96 -5.60
CA HIS A 524 16.27 7.38 -6.88
C HIS A 524 14.73 7.28 -6.93
N ASN A 525 14.16 6.15 -6.51
CA ASN A 525 12.72 5.95 -6.49
C ASN A 525 12.03 6.88 -5.47
N GLN A 526 12.68 7.14 -4.33
CA GLN A 526 12.20 8.12 -3.35
C GLN A 526 12.08 9.51 -3.98
N ILE A 527 13.14 9.94 -4.68
CA ILE A 527 13.18 11.23 -5.37
C ILE A 527 12.08 11.30 -6.43
N VAL A 528 11.97 10.30 -7.30
CA VAL A 528 10.99 10.29 -8.40
C VAL A 528 9.56 10.34 -7.86
N MET A 529 9.22 9.50 -6.88
CA MET A 529 7.87 9.41 -6.36
C MET A 529 7.45 10.62 -5.53
N TYR A 530 8.32 11.12 -4.65
CA TYR A 530 8.00 12.34 -3.91
C TYR A 530 7.91 13.56 -4.84
N SER A 531 8.73 13.59 -5.89
CA SER A 531 8.63 14.64 -6.91
C SER A 531 7.29 14.61 -7.64
N LYS A 532 6.73 13.41 -7.90
CA LYS A 532 5.41 13.26 -8.52
C LYS A 532 4.30 13.84 -7.64
N LEU A 533 4.36 13.65 -6.32
CA LEU A 533 3.45 14.31 -5.37
C LEU A 533 3.56 15.85 -5.50
N MET A 534 4.77 16.37 -5.36
CA MET A 534 5.00 17.82 -5.31
C MET A 534 4.67 18.54 -6.62
N GLN A 535 4.76 17.87 -7.77
CA GLN A 535 4.36 18.43 -9.07
C GLN A 535 2.89 18.86 -9.13
N ASN A 536 2.01 18.18 -8.38
CA ASN A 536 0.58 18.44 -8.36
C ASN A 536 0.16 19.53 -7.35
N ILE A 537 1.11 20.04 -6.55
CA ILE A 537 0.82 20.96 -5.44
C ILE A 537 1.02 22.41 -5.88
N THR A 538 -0.09 23.14 -5.94
CA THR A 538 -0.12 24.56 -6.28
C THR A 538 -0.18 25.46 -5.04
N ASP A 539 -0.80 25.01 -3.94
CA ASP A 539 -1.00 25.83 -2.73
C ASP A 539 0.29 26.02 -1.91
N PRO A 540 0.70 27.28 -1.60
CA PRO A 540 1.91 27.55 -0.82
C PRO A 540 1.94 26.94 0.59
N SER A 541 0.79 26.73 1.23
CA SER A 541 0.72 26.13 2.57
C SER A 541 0.99 24.63 2.49
N GLU A 542 0.37 23.95 1.52
CA GLU A 542 0.66 22.55 1.20
C GLU A 542 2.12 22.33 0.81
N ARG A 543 2.74 23.25 0.04
CA ARG A 543 4.18 23.17 -0.28
C ARG A 543 5.05 23.10 0.97
N LYS A 544 4.77 23.97 1.96
CA LYS A 544 5.49 23.98 3.25
C LYS A 544 5.25 22.69 4.03
N LEU A 545 4.02 22.16 3.98
CA LEU A 545 3.65 20.93 4.64
C LEU A 545 4.41 19.72 4.04
N CYS A 546 4.52 19.62 2.71
CA CYS A 546 5.34 18.60 2.05
C CYS A 546 6.81 18.67 2.47
N LEU A 547 7.39 19.87 2.55
CA LEU A 547 8.78 20.01 2.98
C LEU A 547 8.96 19.64 4.46
N LYS A 548 7.97 19.96 5.30
CA LYS A 548 7.96 19.54 6.71
C LYS A 548 7.97 18.02 6.84
N TYR A 549 7.10 17.32 6.14
CA TYR A 549 7.03 15.85 6.21
C TYR A 549 8.25 15.17 5.57
N ALA A 550 8.75 15.70 4.44
CA ALA A 550 9.98 15.21 3.83
C ALA A 550 11.17 15.30 4.80
N LYS A 551 11.26 16.42 5.54
CA LYS A 551 12.29 16.61 6.57
C LYS A 551 12.15 15.65 7.76
N GLN A 552 10.92 15.36 8.17
CA GLN A 552 10.66 14.42 9.27
C GLN A 552 11.01 12.97 8.91
N MET A 553 10.95 12.63 7.62
CA MET A 553 11.24 11.29 7.11
C MET A 553 12.66 11.16 6.54
N ASP A 554 13.55 12.13 6.81
CA ASP A 554 14.94 12.20 6.33
C ASP A 554 15.09 12.02 4.80
N LEU A 555 14.09 12.48 4.03
CA LEU A 555 14.18 12.48 2.57
C LEU A 555 15.13 13.58 2.08
N ASP A 556 15.81 13.32 0.96
CA ASP A 556 16.69 14.30 0.32
C ASP A 556 15.88 15.41 -0.35
N ILE A 557 15.54 16.43 0.43
CA ILE A 557 14.77 17.59 -0.02
C ILE A 557 15.47 18.27 -1.20
N GLU A 558 16.80 18.32 -1.19
CA GLU A 558 17.57 19.07 -2.18
C GLU A 558 17.52 18.44 -3.57
N LEU A 559 17.66 17.11 -3.66
CA LEU A 559 17.51 16.38 -4.91
C LEU A 559 16.04 16.29 -5.35
N ILE A 560 15.11 16.19 -4.41
CA ILE A 560 13.67 16.18 -4.68
C ILE A 560 13.25 17.51 -5.33
N THR A 561 13.55 18.66 -4.72
CA THR A 561 13.14 19.97 -5.26
C THR A 561 13.75 20.22 -6.64
N LYS A 562 15.01 19.83 -6.83
CA LYS A 562 15.66 19.83 -8.15
C LYS A 562 14.87 19.02 -9.17
N ASN A 563 14.55 17.77 -8.85
CA ASN A 563 13.84 16.88 -9.78
C ASN A 563 12.40 17.35 -10.07
N VAL A 564 11.71 17.97 -9.09
CA VAL A 564 10.40 18.60 -9.30
C VAL A 564 10.49 19.71 -10.34
N VAL A 565 11.44 20.64 -10.19
CA VAL A 565 11.63 21.76 -11.12
C VAL A 565 12.01 21.25 -12.51
N GLU A 566 12.93 20.29 -12.61
CA GLU A 566 13.29 19.67 -13.88
C GLU A 566 12.12 18.98 -14.57
N SER A 567 11.29 18.26 -13.81
CA SER A 567 10.13 17.54 -14.33
C SER A 567 9.07 18.51 -14.85
N ILE A 568 8.75 19.58 -14.11
CA ILE A 568 7.79 20.61 -14.55
C ILE A 568 8.31 21.34 -15.80
N ARG A 569 9.62 21.62 -15.86
CA ARG A 569 10.25 22.26 -17.02
C ARG A 569 10.19 21.40 -18.27
N LYS A 570 10.53 20.11 -18.13
CA LYS A 570 10.54 19.11 -19.22
C LYS A 570 9.13 18.67 -19.62
N PHE A 571 8.11 18.99 -18.83
CA PHE A 571 6.72 18.64 -19.13
C PHE A 571 6.32 19.19 -20.51
N PRO A 572 5.80 18.34 -21.41
CA PRO A 572 5.47 18.74 -22.78
C PRO A 572 4.34 19.76 -22.74
N SER A 573 4.63 20.98 -23.16
CA SER A 573 3.63 22.03 -23.41
C SER A 573 3.26 22.02 -24.90
N SER A 574 2.08 22.54 -25.23
CA SER A 574 1.54 22.59 -26.60
C SER A 574 2.49 23.22 -27.63
N ASP A 575 3.37 24.11 -27.15
CA ASP A 575 4.40 24.79 -27.92
C ASP A 575 5.73 24.03 -27.78
N THR A 576 5.94 23.00 -28.61
CA THR A 576 7.20 22.25 -28.67
C THR A 576 8.25 22.95 -29.53
N LEU A 577 9.52 22.87 -29.12
CA LEU A 577 10.67 23.40 -29.87
C LEU A 577 10.80 22.79 -31.28
N GLU A 578 10.20 21.63 -31.55
CA GLU A 578 10.14 20.99 -32.87
C GLU A 578 9.32 21.80 -33.90
N GLN A 579 8.37 22.62 -33.45
CA GLN A 579 7.63 23.53 -34.36
C GLN A 579 8.50 24.70 -34.85
N PHE A 580 9.61 25.00 -34.16
CA PHE A 580 10.50 26.11 -34.51
C PHE A 580 11.53 25.77 -35.59
N GLU A 581 11.96 24.50 -35.75
CA GLU A 581 12.83 24.12 -36.87
C GLU A 581 12.15 24.38 -38.23
N ASN A 582 10.81 24.34 -38.28
CA ASN A 582 10.03 24.57 -39.50
C ASN A 582 9.63 26.04 -39.74
N ASN A 583 9.68 26.91 -38.72
CA ASN A 583 9.22 28.31 -38.79
C ASN A 583 10.34 29.36 -38.88
N TYR A 584 11.59 28.94 -39.09
CA TYR A 584 12.77 29.82 -39.22
C TYR A 584 12.72 30.81 -40.40
N LEU A 585 11.66 30.78 -41.23
CA LEU A 585 11.60 31.50 -42.50
C LEU A 585 10.62 32.68 -42.57
N GLU A 586 9.77 32.96 -41.58
CA GLU A 586 8.69 33.94 -41.79
C GLU A 586 8.59 35.18 -40.89
N THR A 587 9.39 35.34 -39.81
CA THR A 587 9.11 36.45 -38.87
C THR A 587 10.33 37.31 -38.53
N HIS A 588 10.64 38.29 -39.40
CA HIS A 588 11.65 39.34 -39.18
C HIS A 588 11.07 40.66 -38.62
N CYS A 589 9.97 40.63 -37.85
CA CYS A 589 9.40 41.85 -37.26
C CYS A 589 9.83 42.02 -35.79
N PHE A 590 10.45 43.17 -35.50
CA PHE A 590 10.85 43.60 -34.14
C PHE A 590 9.64 43.82 -33.21
N VAL A 591 8.44 43.99 -33.78
CA VAL A 591 7.18 44.18 -33.07
C VAL A 591 6.29 42.97 -33.34
N ASN A 592 6.71 41.79 -32.87
CA ASN A 592 5.74 40.72 -32.71
C ASN A 592 4.80 41.13 -31.58
N PHE A 593 3.49 41.07 -31.82
CA PHE A 593 2.52 40.95 -30.75
C PHE A 593 2.95 39.72 -29.95
N GLY A 594 3.62 39.95 -28.81
CA GLY A 594 4.23 38.88 -28.02
C GLY A 594 3.22 37.78 -27.79
N ILE A 595 3.62 36.53 -28.02
CA ILE A 595 2.78 35.39 -27.67
C ILE A 595 2.55 35.49 -26.16
N SER A 596 1.29 35.66 -25.76
CA SER A 596 0.93 35.92 -24.37
C SER A 596 1.37 34.76 -23.48
N THR A 597 1.94 35.06 -22.32
CA THR A 597 2.32 34.08 -21.30
C THR A 597 1.11 33.22 -20.92
N THR A 598 1.20 31.92 -21.16
CA THR A 598 0.12 30.97 -20.83
C THR A 598 0.14 30.61 -19.34
N LEU A 599 -0.91 29.94 -18.87
CA LEU A 599 -0.95 29.41 -17.50
C LEU A 599 0.13 28.32 -17.28
N GLU A 600 0.47 27.55 -18.32
CA GLU A 600 1.55 26.55 -18.26
C GLU A 600 2.91 27.22 -18.12
N ASP A 601 3.15 28.31 -18.85
CA ASP A 601 4.38 29.11 -18.74
C ASP A 601 4.52 29.66 -17.31
N ARG A 602 3.43 30.17 -16.71
CA ARG A 602 3.42 30.61 -15.31
C ARG A 602 3.74 29.47 -14.35
N ARG A 603 3.18 28.28 -14.56
CA ARG A 603 3.48 27.09 -13.73
C ARG A 603 4.97 26.72 -13.80
N LYS A 604 5.61 26.82 -14.97
CA LYS A 604 7.06 26.61 -15.12
C LYS A 604 7.86 27.65 -14.33
N ILE A 605 7.46 28.92 -14.36
CA ILE A 605 8.12 30.00 -13.59
C ILE A 605 7.91 29.81 -12.08
N GLU A 606 6.69 29.47 -11.65
CA GLU A 606 6.34 29.18 -10.26
C GLU A 606 7.03 27.93 -9.71
N SER A 607 7.42 26.97 -10.55
CA SER A 607 8.18 25.81 -10.09
C SER A 607 9.51 26.18 -9.42
N LEU A 608 10.12 27.32 -9.80
CA LEU A 608 11.34 27.81 -9.16
C LEU A 608 11.13 28.08 -7.67
N ASP A 609 9.90 28.36 -7.21
CA ASP A 609 9.58 28.59 -5.79
C ASP A 609 10.03 27.42 -4.90
N TRP A 610 10.01 26.19 -5.41
CA TRP A 610 10.49 25.01 -4.67
C TRP A 610 11.95 25.12 -4.24
N LEU A 611 12.79 25.82 -5.00
CA LEU A 611 14.22 26.01 -4.72
C LEU A 611 14.49 27.10 -3.67
N PHE A 612 13.46 27.86 -3.25
CA PHE A 612 13.58 28.94 -2.26
C PHE A 612 13.12 28.53 -0.84
N LEU A 613 12.24 27.54 -0.71
CA LEU A 613 11.42 27.36 0.49
C LEU A 613 12.14 26.82 1.74
N ASN A 614 13.27 26.11 1.60
CA ASN A 614 14.01 25.53 2.72
C ASN A 614 15.41 26.14 2.86
N THR A 615 16.36 25.64 2.09
CA THR A 615 17.69 26.23 1.87
C THR A 615 17.72 26.74 0.43
N VAL A 616 18.12 28.00 0.23
CA VAL A 616 18.16 28.57 -1.12
C VAL A 616 19.24 27.84 -1.93
N GLN A 617 18.80 27.05 -2.91
CA GLN A 617 19.69 26.28 -3.79
C GLN A 617 20.19 27.16 -4.93
N TYR A 618 21.08 28.12 -4.62
CA TYR A 618 21.53 29.13 -5.58
C TYR A 618 22.11 28.56 -6.88
N SER A 619 22.86 27.46 -6.82
CA SER A 619 23.47 26.82 -8.01
C SER A 619 22.41 26.24 -8.94
N GLU A 620 21.47 25.48 -8.41
CA GLU A 620 20.39 24.87 -9.19
C GLU A 620 19.41 25.93 -9.69
N LEU A 621 19.10 26.95 -8.88
CA LEU A 621 18.25 28.08 -9.25
C LEU A 621 18.81 28.84 -10.45
N LEU A 622 20.13 29.07 -10.49
CA LEU A 622 20.80 29.70 -11.63
C LEU A 622 20.67 28.85 -12.90
N ILE A 623 20.95 27.54 -12.79
CA ILE A 623 20.88 26.61 -13.93
C ILE A 623 19.45 26.49 -14.46
N GLN A 624 18.47 26.29 -13.58
CA GLN A 624 17.05 26.17 -13.97
C GLN A 624 16.49 27.49 -14.51
N GLY A 625 16.87 28.62 -13.92
CA GLY A 625 16.52 29.96 -14.40
C GLY A 625 17.04 30.22 -15.81
N ASN A 626 18.31 29.92 -16.09
CA ASN A 626 18.89 30.04 -17.43
C ASN A 626 18.17 29.15 -18.44
N ASN A 627 17.90 27.89 -18.08
CA ASN A 627 17.14 26.97 -18.94
C ASN A 627 15.76 27.52 -19.31
N LEU A 628 15.02 28.09 -18.35
CA LEU A 628 13.71 28.71 -18.59
C LEU A 628 13.81 29.98 -19.44
N MET A 629 14.78 30.87 -19.16
CA MET A 629 15.00 32.07 -19.96
C MET A 629 15.30 31.71 -21.42
N ARG A 630 16.21 30.76 -21.66
CA ARG A 630 16.48 30.23 -23.02
C ARG A 630 15.23 29.67 -23.68
N TYR A 631 14.48 28.85 -22.96
CA TYR A 631 13.26 28.23 -23.47
C TYR A 631 12.24 29.28 -23.93
N PHE A 632 11.98 30.30 -23.10
CA PHE A 632 11.02 31.35 -23.44
C PHE A 632 11.52 32.32 -24.51
N GLU A 633 12.81 32.65 -24.54
CA GLU A 633 13.42 33.49 -25.60
C GLU A 633 13.38 32.82 -26.98
N LEU A 634 13.62 31.51 -27.03
CA LEU A 634 13.48 30.73 -28.26
C LEU A 634 12.04 30.75 -28.78
N LEU A 635 11.05 30.65 -27.89
CA LEU A 635 9.62 30.69 -28.20
C LEU A 635 9.02 32.10 -28.42
N ASP A 636 9.83 33.17 -28.46
CA ASP A 636 9.37 34.57 -28.57
C ASP A 636 8.45 35.04 -27.42
N LYS A 637 8.47 34.35 -26.28
CA LYS A 637 7.72 34.72 -25.06
C LYS A 637 8.55 35.60 -24.13
N VAL A 638 8.91 36.79 -24.61
CA VAL A 638 9.83 37.72 -23.91
C VAL A 638 9.33 38.10 -22.51
N ASP A 639 8.02 38.29 -22.33
CA ASP A 639 7.45 38.62 -21.01
C ASP A 639 7.67 37.48 -19.99
N ALA A 640 7.50 36.22 -20.41
CA ALA A 640 7.76 35.07 -19.55
C ALA A 640 9.26 34.94 -19.18
N ALA A 641 10.15 35.23 -20.13
CA ALA A 641 11.59 35.28 -19.89
C ALA A 641 11.96 36.39 -18.89
N ARG A 642 11.35 37.58 -19.02
CA ARG A 642 11.53 38.70 -18.08
C ARG A 642 11.00 38.38 -16.69
N ASP A 643 9.83 37.76 -16.59
CA ASP A 643 9.26 37.36 -15.31
C ASP A 643 10.12 36.29 -14.62
N THR A 644 10.71 35.36 -15.39
CA THR A 644 11.74 34.43 -14.90
C THR A 644 12.95 35.17 -14.35
N PHE A 645 13.49 36.13 -15.10
CA PHE A 645 14.65 36.92 -14.69
C PHE A 645 14.39 37.72 -13.40
N ARG A 646 13.22 38.35 -13.28
CA ARG A 646 12.81 39.12 -12.09
C ARG A 646 12.62 38.25 -10.85
N LYS A 647 12.30 36.98 -11.03
CA LYS A 647 12.11 36.02 -9.94
C LYS A 647 13.44 35.57 -9.31
N LEU A 648 14.55 35.67 -10.05
CA LEU A 648 15.87 35.32 -9.54
C LEU A 648 16.38 36.39 -8.54
N PRO A 649 17.01 35.99 -7.41
CA PRO A 649 17.59 36.92 -6.45
C PRO A 649 18.67 37.80 -7.08
N VAL A 650 18.74 39.06 -6.64
CA VAL A 650 19.77 39.99 -7.09
C VAL A 650 21.17 39.53 -6.66
N ASP A 651 21.26 38.80 -5.55
CA ASP A 651 22.49 38.24 -4.99
C ASP A 651 22.81 36.83 -5.50
N ILE A 652 22.17 36.35 -6.59
CA ILE A 652 22.34 34.96 -7.06
C ILE A 652 23.80 34.58 -7.30
N ILE A 653 24.60 35.46 -7.89
CA ILE A 653 26.04 35.21 -8.14
C ILE A 653 26.81 35.08 -6.83
N ASP A 654 26.56 35.98 -5.87
CA ASP A 654 27.20 35.94 -4.56
C ASP A 654 26.76 34.71 -3.75
N GLY A 655 25.48 34.34 -3.86
CA GLY A 655 24.89 33.16 -3.25
C GLY A 655 25.48 31.85 -3.79
N VAL A 656 25.79 31.79 -5.09
CA VAL A 656 26.50 30.66 -5.71
C VAL A 656 27.97 30.61 -5.28
N MET A 657 28.64 31.77 -5.24
CA MET A 657 30.09 31.84 -4.97
C MET A 657 30.45 31.66 -3.49
N LYS A 658 29.56 32.03 -2.55
CA LYS A 658 29.81 31.93 -1.09
C LYS A 658 30.04 30.48 -0.62
N PRO A 659 29.18 29.49 -0.93
CA PRO A 659 29.43 28.09 -0.60
C PRO A 659 30.72 27.59 -1.24
N TRP A 660 30.95 27.88 -2.52
CA TRP A 660 32.15 27.44 -3.23
C TRP A 660 33.45 27.98 -2.60
N LYS A 661 33.48 29.27 -2.24
CA LYS A 661 34.62 29.89 -1.54
C LYS A 661 34.91 29.26 -0.17
N ARG A 662 33.90 28.70 0.50
CA ARG A 662 34.06 27.98 1.77
C ARG A 662 34.59 26.56 1.60
N SER A 663 34.37 25.95 0.44
CA SER A 663 34.79 24.58 0.11
C SER A 663 36.29 24.44 -0.17
N GLY A 664 37.03 25.54 -0.31
CA GLY A 664 38.50 25.52 -0.44
C GLY A 664 39.06 25.06 -1.80
N PHE A 665 38.20 24.89 -2.82
CA PHE A 665 38.63 24.55 -4.18
C PHE A 665 39.29 25.75 -4.89
N THR A 666 40.29 25.49 -5.73
CA THR A 666 41.07 26.52 -6.44
C THR A 666 40.40 27.04 -7.71
N GLU A 667 39.54 26.23 -8.37
CA GLU A 667 38.83 26.60 -9.60
C GLU A 667 37.33 26.26 -9.53
N VAL A 668 36.50 27.17 -10.04
CA VAL A 668 35.04 26.99 -10.13
C VAL A 668 34.74 25.96 -11.22
N SER A 669 33.77 25.06 -10.99
CA SER A 669 33.37 24.10 -12.02
C SER A 669 33.01 24.83 -13.32
N ARG A 670 33.49 24.32 -14.46
CA ARG A 670 33.22 24.89 -15.78
C ARG A 670 31.73 25.02 -16.07
N GLU A 671 30.93 24.05 -15.65
CA GLU A 671 29.47 24.08 -15.79
C GLU A 671 28.85 25.29 -15.08
N LEU A 672 29.38 25.61 -13.90
CA LEU A 672 28.93 26.73 -13.08
C LEU A 672 29.41 28.07 -13.65
N ASN A 673 30.65 28.15 -14.14
CA ASN A 673 31.15 29.34 -14.84
C ASN A 673 30.33 29.65 -16.11
N ASN A 674 30.04 28.63 -16.92
CA ASN A 674 29.19 28.75 -18.09
C ASN A 674 27.78 29.23 -17.72
N ALA A 675 27.20 28.72 -16.62
CA ALA A 675 25.90 29.17 -16.13
C ALA A 675 25.92 30.63 -15.64
N ILE A 676 26.97 31.05 -14.92
CA ILE A 676 27.14 32.45 -14.49
C ILE A 676 27.26 33.37 -15.70
N LYS A 677 28.09 32.99 -16.68
CA LYS A 677 28.29 33.76 -17.91
C LYS A 677 26.99 33.90 -18.70
N GLU A 678 26.24 32.82 -18.85
CA GLU A 678 24.93 32.81 -19.51
C GLU A 678 23.93 33.73 -18.82
N TYR A 679 23.86 33.71 -17.48
CA TYR A 679 23.01 34.63 -16.73
C TYR A 679 23.39 36.10 -16.97
N LEU A 680 24.69 36.41 -17.02
CA LEU A 680 25.16 37.75 -17.36
C LEU A 680 24.84 38.13 -18.81
N CYS A 681 24.84 37.17 -19.74
CA CYS A 681 24.41 37.37 -21.13
C CYS A 681 22.92 37.72 -21.20
N HIS A 682 22.04 37.00 -20.49
CA HIS A 682 20.62 37.32 -20.38
C HIS A 682 20.40 38.70 -19.73
N LYS A 683 21.15 39.02 -18.66
CA LYS A 683 21.09 40.32 -18.00
C LYS A 683 21.45 41.47 -18.94
N ALA A 684 22.50 41.32 -19.74
CA ALA A 684 22.88 42.32 -20.74
C ALA A 684 21.80 42.48 -21.81
N TYR A 685 21.22 41.37 -22.27
CA TYR A 685 20.13 41.37 -23.24
C TYR A 685 18.88 42.09 -22.72
N PHE A 686 18.39 41.76 -21.52
CA PHE A 686 17.21 42.41 -20.95
C PHE A 686 17.44 43.90 -20.68
N GLN A 687 18.65 44.32 -20.26
CA GLN A 687 18.98 45.73 -20.11
C GLN A 687 18.95 46.49 -21.45
N ALA A 688 19.43 45.87 -22.53
CA ALA A 688 19.37 46.45 -23.86
C ALA A 688 17.91 46.58 -24.35
N TYR A 689 17.11 45.54 -24.13
CA TYR A 689 15.69 45.52 -24.47
C TYR A 689 14.89 46.58 -23.71
N GLU A 690 15.04 46.66 -22.38
CA GLU A 690 14.34 47.66 -21.55
C GLU A 690 14.72 49.09 -21.92
N SER A 691 16.01 49.35 -22.17
CA SER A 691 16.48 50.67 -22.62
C SER A 691 15.90 51.06 -23.99
N PHE A 692 15.70 50.08 -24.88
CA PHE A 692 15.08 50.29 -26.19
C PHE A 692 13.57 50.53 -26.09
N ASP A 693 12.87 49.76 -25.27
CA ASP A 693 11.45 49.97 -24.95
C ASP A 693 11.18 51.37 -24.38
N GLU A 694 12.02 51.81 -23.44
CA GLU A 694 11.96 53.16 -22.88
C GLU A 694 12.19 54.23 -23.96
N TRP A 695 13.16 54.02 -24.84
CA TRP A 695 13.43 54.92 -25.95
C TRP A 695 12.25 55.01 -26.93
N ILE A 696 11.65 53.88 -27.32
CA ILE A 696 10.46 53.85 -28.18
C ILE A 696 9.29 54.58 -27.51
N LYS A 697 8.99 54.25 -26.25
CA LYS A 697 7.91 54.90 -25.51
C LYS A 697 8.13 56.40 -25.41
N PHE A 698 9.36 56.82 -25.13
CA PHE A 698 9.74 58.22 -25.13
C PHE A 698 9.54 58.85 -26.51
N TYR A 699 10.02 58.21 -27.59
CA TYR A 699 9.90 58.72 -28.96
C TYR A 699 8.45 58.95 -29.40
N HIS A 700 7.54 58.02 -29.10
CA HIS A 700 6.13 58.14 -29.50
C HIS A 700 5.28 59.02 -28.59
N THR A 701 5.53 59.01 -27.28
CA THR A 701 4.63 59.67 -26.30
C THR A 701 5.04 61.10 -25.99
N SER A 702 6.34 61.39 -25.97
CA SER A 702 6.86 62.67 -25.46
C SER A 702 7.15 63.71 -26.54
N LYS A 703 6.86 63.41 -27.82
CA LYS A 703 7.08 64.34 -28.93
C LYS A 703 6.14 65.56 -28.80
N PRO A 704 6.67 66.79 -28.66
CA PRO A 704 5.86 68.00 -28.55
C PRO A 704 4.94 68.17 -29.77
N LYS A 705 3.70 68.62 -29.55
CA LYS A 705 2.72 68.86 -30.61
C LYS A 705 2.83 70.29 -31.12
N GLU A 706 2.82 70.45 -32.43
CA GLU A 706 2.89 71.77 -33.06
C GLU A 706 1.63 72.60 -32.71
N PRO A 707 1.77 73.84 -32.21
CA PRO A 707 0.63 74.68 -31.86
C PRO A 707 -0.19 75.04 -33.12
N SER A 708 -1.52 74.93 -33.03
CA SER A 708 -2.41 75.22 -34.15
C SER A 708 -2.46 76.72 -34.46
N LYS A 709 -2.37 77.09 -35.75
CA LYS A 709 -2.52 78.48 -36.19
C LYS A 709 -3.90 79.02 -35.79
N PRO A 710 -3.99 80.20 -35.15
CA PRO A 710 -5.27 80.76 -34.73
C PRO A 710 -6.13 81.10 -35.96
N VAL A 711 -7.42 80.72 -35.92
CA VAL A 711 -8.41 80.98 -36.99
C VAL A 711 -8.85 82.46 -37.00
N THR A 712 -8.65 83.17 -35.89
CA THR A 712 -9.09 84.55 -35.67
C THR A 712 -7.93 85.53 -35.75
N ASN A 713 -8.14 86.70 -36.36
CA ASN A 713 -7.10 87.71 -36.60
C ASN A 713 -6.84 88.65 -35.41
N ARG A 714 -7.23 88.26 -34.18
CA ARG A 714 -7.08 89.10 -32.97
C ARG A 714 -5.62 89.17 -32.54
N PHE A 715 -5.18 90.35 -32.12
CA PHE A 715 -3.79 90.60 -31.70
C PHE A 715 -3.39 89.74 -30.48
N THR A 716 -4.29 89.55 -29.52
CA THR A 716 -4.09 88.67 -28.35
C THR A 716 -3.79 87.23 -28.75
N ASP A 717 -4.47 86.73 -29.78
CA ASP A 717 -4.35 85.35 -30.24
C ASP A 717 -3.05 85.14 -31.04
N LYS A 718 -2.56 86.19 -31.72
CA LYS A 718 -1.23 86.20 -32.34
C LYS A 718 -0.10 86.15 -31.31
N VAL A 719 -0.18 86.96 -30.25
CA VAL A 719 0.83 86.95 -29.18
C VAL A 719 0.81 85.63 -28.40
N ALA A 720 -0.38 85.07 -28.14
CA ALA A 720 -0.52 83.75 -27.53
C ALA A 720 0.05 82.62 -28.43
N PHE A 721 -0.15 82.72 -29.74
CA PHE A 721 0.44 81.80 -30.72
C PHE A 721 1.96 81.92 -30.79
N GLU A 722 2.52 83.14 -30.84
CA GLU A 722 3.97 83.39 -30.81
C GLU A 722 4.62 82.86 -29.52
N HIS A 723 3.97 83.06 -28.37
CA HIS A 723 4.43 82.51 -27.09
C HIS A 723 4.38 80.97 -27.08
N SER A 724 3.28 80.38 -27.58
CA SER A 724 3.11 78.93 -27.69
C SER A 724 4.11 78.32 -28.69
N GLN A 725 4.43 79.02 -29.76
CA GLN A 725 5.42 78.62 -30.76
C GLN A 725 6.83 78.64 -30.18
N LYS A 726 7.19 79.69 -29.43
CA LYS A 726 8.48 79.76 -28.73
C LYS A 726 8.61 78.70 -27.64
N GLN A 727 7.52 78.40 -26.92
CA GLN A 727 7.49 77.32 -25.94
C GLN A 727 7.64 75.95 -26.62
N PHE A 728 6.94 75.72 -27.73
CA PHE A 728 7.08 74.52 -28.54
C PHE A 728 8.51 74.33 -29.06
N GLU A 729 9.16 75.38 -29.55
CA GLU A 729 10.55 75.34 -30.00
C GLU A 729 11.52 74.94 -28.88
N ASN A 730 11.32 75.47 -27.66
CA ASN A 730 12.12 75.12 -26.48
C ASN A 730 11.88 73.65 -26.05
N GLU A 731 10.62 73.23 -25.98
CA GLU A 731 10.26 71.84 -25.63
C GLU A 731 10.77 70.85 -26.68
N LEU A 732 10.73 71.22 -27.97
CA LEU A 732 11.28 70.41 -29.07
C LEU A 732 12.80 70.26 -28.97
N GLN A 733 13.52 71.32 -28.60
CA GLN A 733 14.97 71.26 -28.38
C GLN A 733 15.32 70.38 -27.18
N GLN A 734 14.60 70.52 -26.06
CA GLN A 734 14.80 69.68 -24.88
C GLN A 734 14.48 68.20 -25.17
N TRP A 735 13.38 67.94 -25.87
CA TRP A 735 13.00 66.60 -26.30
C TRP A 735 14.08 65.96 -27.19
N LYS A 736 14.61 66.68 -28.19
CA LYS A 736 15.71 66.19 -29.04
C LYS A 736 16.96 65.85 -28.24
N LEU A 737 17.33 66.68 -27.26
CA LEU A 737 18.51 66.46 -26.42
C LEU A 737 18.34 65.23 -25.50
N LEU A 738 17.16 65.08 -24.88
CA LEU A 738 16.83 63.92 -24.06
C LEU A 738 16.75 62.64 -24.91
N LEU A 739 16.16 62.72 -26.11
CA LEU A 739 16.09 61.61 -27.06
C LEU A 739 17.49 61.14 -27.49
N ALA A 740 18.39 62.07 -27.80
CA ALA A 740 19.77 61.75 -28.16
C ALA A 740 20.54 61.11 -26.98
N LYS A 741 20.32 61.61 -25.75
CA LYS A 741 20.91 61.04 -24.55
C LYS A 741 20.40 59.61 -24.29
N GLN A 742 19.09 59.39 -24.41
CA GLN A 742 18.51 58.05 -24.26
C GLN A 742 18.97 57.12 -25.39
N ALA A 743 19.04 57.59 -26.64
CA ALA A 743 19.56 56.81 -27.76
C ALA A 743 21.01 56.38 -27.53
N LYS A 744 21.86 57.26 -26.98
CA LYS A 744 23.23 56.90 -26.61
C LYS A 744 23.28 55.83 -25.51
N LEU A 745 22.48 55.97 -24.46
CA LEU A 745 22.39 54.96 -23.40
C LEU A 745 21.93 53.61 -23.94
N THR A 746 20.90 53.58 -24.78
CA THR A 746 20.41 52.37 -25.42
C THR A 746 21.46 51.76 -26.36
N ALA A 747 22.20 52.58 -27.11
CA ALA A 747 23.30 52.11 -27.94
C ALA A 747 24.42 51.47 -27.10
N GLU A 748 24.84 52.09 -26.00
CA GLU A 748 25.82 51.53 -25.06
C GLU A 748 25.35 50.17 -24.50
N LYS A 749 24.06 50.05 -24.15
CA LYS A 749 23.48 48.78 -23.67
C LYS A 749 23.46 47.69 -24.75
N ILE A 750 23.13 48.03 -26.00
CA ILE A 750 23.19 47.08 -27.13
C ILE A 750 24.64 46.67 -27.42
N TYR A 751 25.60 47.61 -27.37
CA TYR A 751 27.02 47.28 -27.54
C TYR A 751 27.54 46.33 -26.46
N ASN A 752 27.04 46.40 -25.21
CA ASN A 752 27.42 45.42 -24.18
C ASN A 752 27.02 43.98 -24.53
N VAL A 753 26.00 43.80 -25.39
CA VAL A 753 25.60 42.48 -25.90
C VAL A 753 26.46 42.08 -27.10
N LEU A 754 26.66 42.98 -28.07
CA LEU A 754 27.44 42.70 -29.28
C LEU A 754 28.93 42.47 -28.99
N VAL A 755 29.47 43.22 -28.02
CA VAL A 755 30.89 43.25 -27.62
C VAL A 755 31.02 42.63 -26.21
N PHE A 756 30.33 41.52 -25.98
CA PHE A 756 30.33 40.87 -24.68
C PHE A 756 31.74 40.31 -24.36
N PRO A 757 32.25 40.47 -23.12
CA PRO A 757 33.58 39.99 -22.74
C PRO A 757 33.80 38.48 -22.89
N ASP A 758 35.05 38.05 -22.87
CA ASP A 758 35.46 36.63 -22.78
C ASP A 758 34.84 35.72 -23.86
N SER A 759 35.24 35.91 -25.11
CA SER A 759 34.81 35.12 -26.29
C SER A 759 33.42 35.41 -26.85
N GLY A 760 32.62 36.31 -26.26
CA GLY A 760 31.35 36.80 -26.84
C GLY A 760 30.07 36.26 -26.18
N TRP A 761 28.92 36.81 -26.59
CA TRP A 761 27.61 36.59 -25.98
C TRP A 761 27.06 35.17 -26.23
N MET A 762 26.60 34.46 -25.20
CA MET A 762 26.10 33.08 -25.31
C MET A 762 27.09 32.07 -25.92
N ILE A 763 28.40 32.30 -25.75
CA ILE A 763 29.46 31.34 -26.12
C ILE A 763 30.00 30.66 -24.87
N GLU A 764 30.10 29.33 -24.91
CA GLU A 764 30.71 28.55 -23.84
C GLU A 764 32.24 28.50 -23.94
N GLU A 765 32.91 28.31 -22.81
CA GLU A 765 34.33 27.98 -22.81
C GLU A 765 34.55 26.62 -23.49
N LYS A 766 35.59 26.48 -24.31
CA LYS A 766 35.87 25.23 -25.06
C LYS A 766 36.10 24.05 -24.12
N ALA A 767 35.65 22.86 -24.52
CA ALA A 767 35.85 21.64 -23.75
C ALA A 767 37.22 21.01 -24.00
N ASP A 768 37.78 20.38 -22.96
CA ASP A 768 38.76 19.30 -23.16
C ASP A 768 38.08 18.14 -23.92
N GLU A 769 38.81 17.49 -24.81
CA GLU A 769 38.33 16.48 -25.78
C GLU A 769 37.59 15.26 -25.16
N PHE A 770 37.52 15.14 -23.84
CA PHE A 770 37.05 13.95 -23.11
C PHE A 770 35.69 14.06 -22.40
N LYS A 771 34.99 15.21 -22.42
CA LYS A 771 33.63 15.32 -21.85
C LYS A 771 32.59 15.58 -22.93
N SER A 772 31.55 14.74 -22.99
CA SER A 772 30.39 14.92 -23.86
C SER A 772 29.71 16.26 -23.54
N SER A 773 29.81 17.21 -24.47
CA SER A 773 29.06 18.47 -24.44
C SER A 773 27.56 18.16 -24.57
N ASP A 774 26.72 18.87 -23.83
CA ASP A 774 25.26 18.81 -24.02
C ASP A 774 24.93 19.46 -25.38
N GLU A 775 24.76 18.61 -26.41
CA GLU A 775 24.49 19.05 -27.79
C GLU A 775 23.22 19.89 -27.88
N THR A 776 22.20 19.56 -27.08
CA THR A 776 20.91 20.28 -27.09
C THR A 776 21.09 21.72 -26.61
N ARG A 777 21.83 21.90 -25.53
CA ARG A 777 22.21 23.21 -24.98
C ARG A 777 23.04 24.02 -25.96
N THR A 778 24.03 23.39 -26.60
CA THR A 778 24.90 24.05 -27.57
C THR A 778 24.10 24.56 -28.77
N ASN A 779 23.17 23.73 -29.27
CA ASN A 779 22.27 24.11 -30.37
C ASN A 779 21.34 25.26 -29.96
N GLN A 780 20.73 25.22 -28.77
CA GLN A 780 19.88 26.30 -28.25
C GLN A 780 20.62 27.64 -28.18
N LEU A 781 21.86 27.64 -27.68
CA LEU A 781 22.69 28.85 -27.60
C LEU A 781 23.03 29.40 -28.99
N ALA A 782 23.35 28.53 -29.96
CA ALA A 782 23.61 28.93 -31.33
C ALA A 782 22.36 29.52 -32.03
N LEU A 783 21.18 28.92 -31.80
CA LEU A 783 19.91 29.44 -32.35
C LEU A 783 19.57 30.82 -31.77
N LEU A 784 19.76 31.02 -30.46
CA LEU A 784 19.59 32.33 -29.82
C LEU A 784 20.53 33.38 -30.42
N ARG A 785 21.81 33.04 -30.66
CA ARG A 785 22.77 33.95 -31.29
C ARG A 785 22.34 34.39 -32.70
N LYS A 786 21.97 33.43 -33.55
CA LYS A 786 21.47 33.70 -34.91
C LYS A 786 20.21 34.54 -34.94
N LYS A 787 19.43 34.55 -33.86
CA LYS A 787 18.19 35.33 -33.74
C LYS A 787 18.46 36.73 -33.18
N VAL A 788 19.08 36.80 -32.01
CA VAL A 788 19.19 38.03 -31.21
C VAL A 788 20.25 38.99 -31.75
N ILE A 789 21.39 38.48 -32.23
CA ILE A 789 22.49 39.35 -32.71
C ILE A 789 22.05 40.14 -33.95
N PRO A 790 21.46 39.54 -34.99
CA PRO A 790 20.96 40.30 -36.13
C PRO A 790 19.87 41.30 -35.74
N GLN A 791 18.90 40.87 -34.92
CA GLN A 791 17.81 41.72 -34.47
C GLN A 791 18.32 42.97 -33.75
N LEU A 792 19.18 42.83 -32.74
CA LEU A 792 19.75 43.97 -32.01
C LEU A 792 20.60 44.89 -32.89
N THR A 793 21.28 44.33 -33.88
CA THR A 793 22.08 45.10 -34.84
C THR A 793 21.19 46.00 -35.71
N PHE A 794 20.08 45.47 -36.24
CA PHE A 794 19.12 46.26 -37.00
C PHE A 794 18.44 47.34 -36.15
N VAL A 795 18.18 47.02 -34.87
CA VAL A 795 17.63 47.98 -33.90
C VAL A 795 18.59 49.10 -33.63
N LEU A 796 19.87 48.78 -33.39
CA LEU A 796 20.93 49.76 -33.19
C LEU A 796 21.08 50.67 -34.41
N GLN A 797 21.06 50.10 -35.62
CA GLN A 797 21.12 50.88 -36.85
C GLN A 797 19.91 51.82 -36.99
N SER A 798 18.70 51.33 -36.71
CA SER A 798 17.48 52.15 -36.74
C SER A 798 17.50 53.26 -35.67
N LEU A 799 18.01 52.95 -34.48
CA LEU A 799 18.16 53.88 -33.37
C LEU A 799 19.12 55.02 -33.74
N LEU A 800 20.32 54.70 -34.23
CA LEU A 800 21.36 55.67 -34.59
C LEU A 800 20.96 56.53 -35.80
N HIS A 801 20.28 55.94 -36.80
CA HIS A 801 19.72 56.67 -37.93
C HIS A 801 18.64 57.66 -37.47
N THR A 802 17.74 57.24 -36.56
CA THR A 802 16.67 58.11 -36.04
C THR A 802 17.21 59.23 -35.14
N SER A 803 18.31 59.00 -34.41
CA SER A 803 18.98 60.03 -33.62
C SER A 803 19.92 60.93 -34.43
N GLY A 804 20.14 60.64 -35.72
CA GLY A 804 21.00 61.44 -36.62
C GLY A 804 22.51 61.23 -36.45
N ASP A 805 22.93 60.16 -35.77
CA ASP A 805 24.35 59.84 -35.56
C ASP A 805 24.88 58.89 -36.63
N MET A 806 25.09 59.44 -37.84
CA MET A 806 25.52 58.66 -39.01
C MET A 806 26.94 58.11 -38.88
N LYS A 807 27.81 58.74 -38.06
CA LYS A 807 29.18 58.27 -37.85
C LYS A 807 29.20 56.96 -37.07
N SER A 808 28.47 56.90 -35.96
CA SER A 808 28.37 55.67 -35.17
C SER A 808 27.60 54.57 -35.89
N SER A 809 26.66 54.92 -36.79
CA SER A 809 25.99 53.93 -37.64
C SER A 809 26.96 53.20 -38.58
N LEU A 810 27.98 53.87 -39.12
CA LEU A 810 29.00 53.24 -39.97
C LEU A 810 29.93 52.32 -39.16
N GLN A 811 30.24 52.68 -37.91
CA GLN A 811 31.09 51.88 -37.02
C GLN A 811 30.48 50.52 -36.65
N ILE A 812 29.17 50.34 -36.83
CA ILE A 812 28.52 49.02 -36.66
C ILE A 812 29.14 47.98 -37.61
N ALA A 813 29.46 48.37 -38.85
CA ALA A 813 30.04 47.45 -39.83
C ALA A 813 31.42 46.93 -39.38
N ASP A 814 32.23 47.79 -38.77
CA ASP A 814 33.53 47.43 -38.21
C ASP A 814 33.40 46.43 -37.05
N VAL A 815 32.37 46.62 -36.19
CA VAL A 815 32.09 45.72 -35.07
C VAL A 815 31.63 44.35 -35.57
N ILE A 816 30.80 44.29 -36.61
CA ILE A 816 30.32 43.02 -37.20
C ILE A 816 31.48 42.26 -37.87
N ALA A 817 32.33 42.98 -38.61
CA ALA A 817 33.46 42.42 -39.34
C ALA A 817 34.66 42.07 -38.44
N CYS A 818 34.62 42.44 -37.15
CA CYS A 818 35.70 42.21 -36.22
C CYS A 818 35.94 40.70 -35.99
N GLU A 819 37.13 40.21 -36.31
CA GLU A 819 37.52 38.80 -36.10
C GLU A 819 37.54 38.38 -34.63
N GLN A 820 37.62 39.35 -33.70
CA GLN A 820 37.59 39.07 -32.27
C GLN A 820 36.26 38.45 -31.81
N TYR A 821 35.15 38.91 -32.38
CA TYR A 821 33.79 38.45 -32.02
C TYR A 821 33.15 37.60 -33.13
N ALA A 822 33.65 37.71 -34.35
CA ALA A 822 33.20 36.98 -35.54
C ALA A 822 31.67 37.02 -35.75
N LEU A 823 31.03 38.14 -35.43
CA LEU A 823 29.57 38.30 -35.45
C LEU A 823 28.99 38.09 -36.85
N TYR A 824 29.76 38.37 -37.91
CA TYR A 824 29.36 38.14 -39.31
C TYR A 824 28.90 36.71 -39.61
N LYS A 825 29.32 35.70 -38.82
CA LYS A 825 28.92 34.29 -38.98
C LYS A 825 27.49 34.01 -38.51
N GLU A 826 26.91 34.89 -37.71
CA GLU A 826 25.57 34.72 -37.12
C GLU A 826 24.46 35.30 -38.02
N PHE A 827 24.81 36.02 -39.09
CA PHE A 827 23.87 36.62 -40.02
C PHE A 827 23.64 35.72 -41.24
N SER A 828 22.42 35.75 -41.78
CA SER A 828 22.13 35.18 -43.09
C SER A 828 22.71 36.06 -44.22
N GLY A 829 22.90 35.46 -45.40
CA GLY A 829 23.40 36.19 -46.58
C GLY A 829 22.48 37.33 -47.04
N GLU A 830 21.18 37.28 -46.72
CA GLU A 830 20.24 38.36 -47.00
C GLU A 830 20.29 39.48 -45.96
N GLU A 831 20.45 39.14 -44.68
CA GLU A 831 20.59 40.13 -43.60
C GLU A 831 21.87 40.95 -43.76
N LEU A 832 22.99 40.33 -44.14
CA LEU A 832 24.23 41.05 -44.44
C LEU A 832 24.05 42.02 -45.62
N LYS A 833 23.33 41.61 -46.67
CA LYS A 833 23.00 42.50 -47.79
C LYS A 833 22.11 43.67 -47.33
N ASN A 834 21.19 43.43 -46.41
CA ASN A 834 20.30 44.47 -45.89
C ASN A 834 21.04 45.47 -44.98
N ILE A 835 22.00 45.00 -44.18
CA ILE A 835 22.88 45.88 -43.37
C ILE A 835 23.71 46.78 -44.29
N LEU A 836 24.30 46.24 -45.35
CA LEU A 836 25.12 47.02 -46.29
C LEU A 836 24.32 48.00 -47.15
N LYS A 837 23.01 47.79 -47.30
CA LYS A 837 22.11 48.68 -48.06
C LYS A 837 21.64 49.89 -47.26
N LYS A 838 21.52 49.75 -45.94
CA LYS A 838 21.09 50.80 -45.02
C LYS A 838 22.29 51.58 -44.51
#